data_AF-A0A7P0Z461-F1
#
_entry.id   AF-A0A7P0Z461-F1
#
_cell.length_a   1.000
_cell.length_b   1.000
_cell.length_c   1.000
_cell.angle_alpha   90.00
_cell.angle_beta   90.00
_cell.angle_gamma   90.00
#
_symmetry.space_group_name_H-M   'P 1'
#
loop_
_entity.id
_entity.type
_entity.pdbx_description
1 polymer ?
#
loop_
_entity_poly.entity_id
_entity_poly.type
_entity_poly.pdbx_seq_one_letter_code
_entity_poly.pdbx_strand_id
1 'polypeptide(L)'
;MMEEEELEFVEELEAVLQLTPEVQLAIEQVFPSQDPLDRADFNAVEYINTLFPTEQSLANIDEVVNKIRLKIRRLDDNIRTVVRGQTNVGQDGRQALEEAQKAIQQLFGKIKDIKDKAEKSEQMVKEITRDIKQLDHAKRHLTTSITTLNHLHMLAGGVDSLEAMTRRRQYGEVANLLQGVMNVLEHFHKYMGIPQIRQLSERVKAAQTELGQQILADFEEAFPSQGTKRPGGPSNVLRDACLVANILDPRIKQEIIKKFIKQHLSEYLVLFQENQDVAWLDKIDRRYAWIKRQLVDYEEKYGRMFPREWCMAERIAVEFCHVTRAELAKIMRTRAKEIEVKLLLFAIQRTTNFEGFLAKRFSGCTLTDGTLKKLESPPPSTNPFLEDEPTPEMEELATEKGDLDQPKKPKAPDNPFHGIVSKCFEPHLYVYIESQDKNLGELIDRFVADFKAQGPPKPNTDEGGAVLPSCADLFVYYKKCMVQCSQLSTGEPMIALTTIFQKYLREYAWKILSGNLPKTTTSSGGLTISSLLKEKEGSEVAKFTLEELCLICNILSTAEYCLATTQQLEEKLKEKVDVSLIERINLTGEMDTFSTVISSSIQLLVQDLDAACDPALTAMSKLLQAHRSVKDQLRRMERPRSS
;
A
#
# COMPACT_ATOMS: atom_id res chain seq x y z
N MET A 1 48.29 85.78 49.28
CA MET A 1 47.45 84.62 48.88
C MET A 1 46.07 84.64 49.55
N MET A 2 45.58 85.80 50.02
CA MET A 2 44.21 85.95 50.56
C MET A 2 43.47 87.12 49.90
N GLU A 3 44.07 87.79 48.90
CA GLU A 3 43.45 88.90 48.15
C GLU A 3 42.97 88.45 46.74
N GLU A 4 43.36 87.26 46.27
CA GLU A 4 42.92 86.77 44.95
C GLU A 4 41.55 86.05 45.01
N GLU A 5 41.10 85.57 46.16
CA GLU A 5 39.81 84.85 46.29
C GLU A 5 38.58 85.78 46.41
N GLU A 6 38.73 87.05 46.80
CA GLU A 6 37.59 87.98 46.95
C GLU A 6 37.11 88.58 45.61
N LEU A 7 37.96 88.61 44.59
CA LEU A 7 37.62 89.23 43.30
C LEU A 7 36.78 88.33 42.38
N GLU A 8 36.91 87.00 42.49
CA GLU A 8 36.10 86.06 41.67
C GLU A 8 34.62 86.01 42.10
N PHE A 9 34.30 86.38 43.34
CA PHE A 9 32.95 86.21 43.88
C PHE A 9 31.94 87.28 43.42
N VAL A 10 32.42 88.43 42.90
CA VAL A 10 31.56 89.55 42.52
C VAL A 10 31.03 89.40 41.09
N GLU A 11 31.81 88.83 40.17
CA GLU A 11 31.38 88.61 38.78
C GLU A 11 30.29 87.53 38.66
N GLU A 12 30.22 86.57 39.60
CA GLU A 12 29.18 85.54 39.60
C GLU A 12 27.78 86.06 39.97
N LEU A 13 27.67 87.19 40.67
CA LEU A 13 26.38 87.69 41.16
C LEU A 13 25.58 88.48 40.11
N GLU A 14 26.24 89.17 39.17
CA GLU A 14 25.56 89.92 38.10
C GLU A 14 24.98 89.00 37.02
N ALA A 15 25.49 87.77 36.88
CA ALA A 15 25.00 86.80 35.90
C ALA A 15 23.62 86.20 36.24
N VAL A 16 23.16 86.29 37.49
CA VAL A 16 21.95 85.58 37.98
C VAL A 16 20.64 86.27 37.58
N LEU A 17 20.66 87.53 37.11
CA LEU A 17 19.45 88.30 36.82
C LEU A 17 19.04 88.38 35.34
N GLN A 18 19.71 87.68 34.43
CA GLN A 18 19.28 87.59 33.02
C GLN A 18 18.40 86.37 32.78
N LEU A 19 17.08 86.55 32.90
CA LEU A 19 16.10 85.54 32.52
C LEU A 19 16.09 85.35 30.99
N THR A 20 16.06 84.10 30.54
CA THR A 20 16.02 83.76 29.11
C THR A 20 14.73 84.26 28.45
N PRO A 21 14.78 84.67 27.17
CA PRO A 21 13.64 85.31 26.48
C PRO A 21 12.38 84.43 26.41
N GLU A 22 12.53 83.11 26.40
CA GLU A 22 11.43 82.14 26.43
C GLU A 22 10.66 82.17 27.75
N VAL A 23 11.37 82.34 28.87
CA VAL A 23 10.78 82.42 30.22
C VAL A 23 10.07 83.75 30.41
N GLN A 24 10.62 84.85 29.87
CA GLN A 24 9.95 86.15 29.87
C GLN A 24 8.65 86.14 29.04
N LEU A 25 8.67 85.53 27.85
CA LEU A 25 7.47 85.34 27.03
C LEU A 25 6.39 84.50 27.72
N ALA A 26 6.79 83.43 28.42
CA ALA A 26 5.86 82.60 29.18
C ALA A 26 5.24 83.37 30.36
N ILE A 27 6.02 84.22 31.04
CA ILE A 27 5.53 85.07 32.14
C ILE A 27 4.55 86.13 31.61
N GLU A 28 4.84 86.80 30.49
CA GLU A 28 3.94 87.80 29.88
C GLU A 28 2.61 87.18 29.40
N GLN A 29 2.61 85.92 28.91
CA GLN A 29 1.38 85.23 28.53
C GLN A 29 0.48 84.90 29.73
N VAL A 30 1.07 84.56 30.88
CA VAL A 30 0.33 84.16 32.07
C VAL A 30 -0.11 85.38 32.89
N PHE A 31 0.64 86.48 32.85
CA PHE A 31 0.35 87.74 33.56
C PHE A 31 0.51 88.97 32.66
N PRO A 32 -0.49 89.32 31.83
CA PRO A 32 -0.43 90.54 31.01
C PRO A 32 -0.59 91.80 31.89
N SER A 33 0.51 92.52 32.13
CA SER A 33 0.48 93.80 32.85
C SER A 33 0.39 94.99 31.89
N GLN A 34 -0.52 95.93 32.18
CA GLN A 34 -0.57 97.26 31.53
C GLN A 34 0.02 98.36 32.43
N ASP A 35 0.55 98.03 33.62
CA ASP A 35 1.17 99.02 34.51
C ASP A 35 2.54 99.41 33.93
N PRO A 36 2.80 100.71 33.66
CA PRO A 36 4.09 101.17 33.15
C PRO A 36 5.28 100.75 34.00
N LEU A 37 5.07 100.53 35.31
CA LEU A 37 6.10 100.11 36.27
C LEU A 37 6.62 98.68 36.06
N ASP A 38 5.89 97.84 35.33
CA ASP A 38 6.26 96.44 35.09
C ASP A 38 6.98 96.23 33.74
N ARG A 39 7.14 97.30 32.93
CA ARG A 39 7.84 97.24 31.64
C ARG A 39 9.35 97.25 31.83
N ALA A 40 10.08 96.44 31.06
CA ALA A 40 11.54 96.34 31.15
C ALA A 40 12.27 97.66 30.79
N ASP A 41 11.63 98.55 30.02
CA ASP A 41 12.15 99.85 29.56
C ASP A 41 11.65 101.04 30.40
N PHE A 42 11.19 100.82 31.65
CA PHE A 42 10.61 101.87 32.49
C PHE A 42 11.54 103.09 32.69
N ASN A 43 11.04 104.27 32.31
CA ASN A 43 11.73 105.54 32.52
C ASN A 43 11.13 106.33 33.70
N ALA A 44 11.85 106.34 34.82
CA ALA A 44 11.42 107.01 36.04
C ALA A 44 11.25 108.53 35.89
N VAL A 45 12.06 109.19 35.06
CA VAL A 45 12.00 110.65 34.85
C VAL A 45 10.75 111.02 34.08
N GLU A 46 10.43 110.29 33.02
CA GLU A 46 9.22 110.47 32.23
C GLU A 46 7.97 110.18 33.06
N TYR A 47 8.02 109.14 33.89
CA TYR A 47 6.95 108.80 34.83
C TYR A 47 6.73 109.88 35.91
N ILE A 48 7.79 110.44 36.49
CA ILE A 48 7.69 111.54 37.44
C ILE A 48 7.16 112.82 36.77
N ASN A 49 7.63 113.13 35.56
CA ASN A 49 7.18 114.31 34.81
C ASN A 49 5.71 114.21 34.36
N THR A 50 5.19 113.00 34.14
CA THR A 50 3.75 112.77 33.89
C THR A 50 2.91 112.91 35.16
N LEU A 51 3.46 112.56 36.33
CA LEU A 51 2.81 112.73 37.63
C LEU A 51 2.85 114.18 38.15
N PHE A 52 3.94 114.91 37.90
CA PHE A 52 4.14 116.31 38.29
C PHE A 52 4.59 117.17 37.08
N PRO A 53 3.68 117.55 36.16
CA PRO A 53 4.04 118.26 34.93
C PRO A 53 4.41 119.74 35.12
N THR A 54 3.93 120.38 36.19
CA THR A 54 4.08 121.82 36.45
C THR A 54 4.43 122.08 37.92
N GLU A 55 5.10 123.19 38.21
CA GLU A 55 5.45 123.56 39.60
C GLU A 55 4.24 123.63 40.55
N GLN A 56 3.03 123.87 40.03
CA GLN A 56 1.79 123.87 40.81
C GLN A 56 1.30 122.46 41.20
N SER A 57 1.51 121.44 40.36
CA SER A 57 1.06 120.06 40.64
C SER A 57 1.84 119.39 41.78
N LEU A 58 3.01 119.95 42.14
CA LEU A 58 3.75 119.65 43.38
C LEU A 58 2.92 119.88 44.65
N ALA A 59 1.89 120.73 44.63
CA ALA A 59 0.98 120.87 45.78
C ALA A 59 0.28 119.55 46.14
N ASN A 60 0.09 118.66 45.16
CA ASN A 60 -0.57 117.36 45.34
C ASN A 60 0.42 116.20 45.59
N ILE A 61 1.72 116.48 45.80
CA ILE A 61 2.77 115.47 45.95
C ILE A 61 2.50 114.50 47.10
N ASP A 62 2.02 114.99 48.24
CA ASP A 62 1.79 114.17 49.43
C ASP A 62 0.69 113.12 49.23
N GLU A 63 -0.32 113.43 48.43
CA GLU A 63 -1.41 112.48 48.13
C GLU A 63 -0.90 111.33 47.27
N VAL A 64 -0.13 111.63 46.22
CA VAL A 64 0.49 110.63 45.34
C VAL A 64 1.50 109.79 46.12
N VAL A 65 2.34 110.41 46.96
CA VAL A 65 3.31 109.71 47.81
C VAL A 65 2.61 108.76 48.79
N ASN A 66 1.52 109.20 49.43
CA ASN A 66 0.77 108.33 50.33
C ASN A 66 0.14 107.14 49.60
N LYS A 67 -0.39 107.35 48.39
CA LYS A 67 -0.95 106.27 47.55
C LYS A 67 0.13 105.24 47.16
N ILE A 68 1.33 105.70 46.79
CA ILE A 68 2.47 104.82 46.48
C ILE A 68 2.92 104.06 47.74
N ARG A 69 3.04 104.73 48.90
CA ARG A 69 3.37 104.06 50.17
C ARG A 69 2.37 102.98 50.56
N LEU A 70 1.08 103.21 50.31
CA LEU A 70 0.03 102.23 50.60
C LEU A 70 0.09 101.03 49.65
N LYS A 71 0.42 101.26 48.37
CA LYS A 71 0.70 100.19 47.39
C LYS A 71 1.90 99.34 47.83
N ILE A 72 3.02 99.95 48.23
CA ILE A 72 4.22 99.24 48.69
C ILE A 72 3.90 98.32 49.87
N ARG A 73 3.20 98.83 50.89
CA ARG A 73 2.82 98.02 52.06
C ARG A 73 1.96 96.81 51.71
N ARG A 74 1.00 96.97 50.79
CA ARG A 74 0.15 95.85 50.33
C ARG A 74 0.96 94.79 49.61
N LEU A 75 1.91 95.21 48.76
CA LEU A 75 2.77 94.31 48.03
C LEU A 75 3.68 93.51 48.98
N ASP A 76 4.26 94.19 49.98
CA ASP A 76 5.11 93.56 51.00
C ASP A 76 4.36 92.48 51.81
N ASP A 77 3.09 92.71 52.16
CA ASP A 77 2.27 91.72 52.87
C ASP A 77 1.96 90.49 52.00
N ASN A 78 1.68 90.70 50.70
CA ASN A 78 1.47 89.61 49.75
C ASN A 78 2.75 88.79 49.55
N ILE A 79 3.90 89.45 49.33
CA ILE A 79 5.20 88.81 49.19
C ILE A 79 5.52 88.00 50.46
N ARG A 80 5.30 88.57 51.65
CA ARG A 80 5.54 87.87 52.91
C ARG A 80 4.72 86.60 53.03
N THR A 81 3.46 86.62 52.61
CA THR A 81 2.57 85.46 52.68
C THR A 81 3.03 84.35 51.74
N VAL A 82 3.38 84.68 50.50
CA VAL A 82 3.86 83.72 49.51
C VAL A 82 5.21 83.13 49.90
N VAL A 83 6.16 83.97 50.33
CA VAL A 83 7.49 83.51 50.77
C VAL A 83 7.37 82.56 51.95
N ARG A 84 6.54 82.87 52.95
CA ARG A 84 6.32 81.96 54.10
C ARG A 84 5.67 80.63 53.70
N GLY A 85 4.72 80.64 52.75
CA GLY A 85 4.12 79.41 52.23
C GLY A 85 5.12 78.52 51.47
N GLN A 86 6.00 79.14 50.68
CA GLN A 86 7.08 78.46 49.95
C GLN A 86 8.17 77.90 50.86
N THR A 87 8.57 78.62 51.93
CA THR A 87 9.61 78.15 52.86
C THR A 87 9.24 76.82 53.53
N ASN A 88 8.00 76.68 54.00
CA ASN A 88 7.57 75.47 54.71
C ASN A 88 7.45 74.26 53.77
N VAL A 89 6.82 74.43 52.61
CA VAL A 89 6.63 73.34 51.62
C VAL A 89 7.97 72.89 51.02
N GLY A 90 8.91 73.82 50.79
CA GLY A 90 10.24 73.50 50.31
C GLY A 90 11.08 72.71 51.33
N GLN A 91 10.93 73.02 52.63
CA GLN A 91 11.64 72.30 53.69
C GLN A 91 11.06 70.89 53.92
N ASP A 92 9.74 70.75 53.97
CA ASP A 92 9.07 69.45 54.10
C ASP A 92 9.34 68.55 52.89
N GLY A 93 9.34 69.12 51.68
CA GLY A 93 9.69 68.40 50.46
C GLY A 93 11.13 67.88 50.45
N ARG A 94 12.10 68.71 50.91
CA ARG A 94 13.50 68.28 51.05
C ARG A 94 13.64 67.18 52.10
N GLN A 95 12.96 67.29 53.23
CA GLN A 95 13.03 66.29 54.30
C GLN A 95 12.44 64.94 53.85
N ALA A 96 11.28 64.94 53.19
CA ALA A 96 10.68 63.73 52.65
C ALA A 96 11.56 63.05 51.58
N LEU A 97 12.22 63.84 50.73
CA LEU A 97 13.18 63.33 49.74
C LEU A 97 14.40 62.69 50.41
N GLU A 98 14.93 63.31 51.46
CA GLU A 98 16.07 62.78 52.21
C GLU A 98 15.72 61.48 52.95
N GLU A 99 14.53 61.41 53.54
CA GLU A 99 14.00 60.20 54.18
C GLU A 99 13.80 59.07 53.15
N ALA A 100 13.25 59.38 51.98
CA ALA A 100 13.11 58.41 50.88
C ALA A 100 14.48 57.92 50.39
N GLN A 101 15.46 58.81 50.24
CA GLN A 101 16.82 58.45 49.83
C GLN A 101 17.50 57.54 50.87
N LYS A 102 17.33 57.82 52.17
CA LYS A 102 17.81 56.96 53.27
C LYS A 102 17.12 55.59 53.24
N ALA A 103 15.80 55.54 53.04
CA ALA A 103 15.05 54.29 52.96
C ALA A 103 15.49 53.44 51.74
N ILE A 104 15.73 54.06 50.59
CA ILE A 104 16.24 53.40 49.39
C ILE A 104 17.65 52.83 49.63
N GLN A 105 18.55 53.59 50.26
CA GLN A 105 19.88 53.09 50.61
C GLN A 105 19.80 51.89 51.56
N GLN A 106 18.93 51.94 52.56
CA GLN A 106 18.70 50.80 53.47
C GLN A 106 18.13 49.58 52.73
N LEU A 107 17.22 49.79 51.77
CA LEU A 107 16.66 48.72 50.96
C LEU A 107 17.74 48.05 50.09
N PHE A 108 18.59 48.84 49.43
CA PHE A 108 19.74 48.30 48.69
C PHE A 108 20.69 47.51 49.58
N GLY A 109 20.93 47.99 50.81
CA GLY A 109 21.66 47.23 51.84
C GLY A 109 21.01 45.89 52.13
N LYS A 110 19.70 45.88 52.41
CA LYS A 110 18.95 44.64 52.68
C LYS A 110 18.94 43.67 51.49
N ILE A 111 18.79 44.18 50.26
CA ILE A 111 18.84 43.35 49.05
C ILE A 111 20.22 42.74 48.88
N LYS A 112 21.28 43.52 49.10
CA LYS A 112 22.66 43.02 49.06
C LYS A 112 22.88 41.93 50.12
N ASP A 113 22.44 42.15 51.35
CA ASP A 113 22.53 41.16 52.43
C ASP A 113 21.77 39.87 52.10
N ILE A 114 20.57 39.97 51.49
CA ILE A 114 19.78 38.81 51.06
C ILE A 114 20.52 38.06 49.95
N LYS A 115 21.09 38.77 48.96
CA LYS A 115 21.86 38.18 47.88
C LYS A 115 23.08 37.44 48.43
N ASP A 116 23.85 38.06 49.31
CA ASP A 116 25.04 37.46 49.92
C ASP A 116 24.67 36.24 50.77
N LYS A 117 23.53 36.27 51.47
CA LYS A 117 23.00 35.11 52.21
C LYS A 117 22.53 34.00 51.29
N ALA A 118 21.87 34.34 50.18
CA ALA A 118 21.41 33.37 49.19
C ALA A 118 22.60 32.67 48.50
N GLU A 119 23.64 33.42 48.14
CA GLU A 119 24.88 32.87 47.55
C GLU A 119 25.61 31.95 48.53
N LYS A 120 25.70 32.34 49.81
CA LYS A 120 26.23 31.46 50.88
C LYS A 120 25.38 30.21 51.05
N SER A 121 24.05 30.31 50.98
CA SER A 121 23.13 29.18 51.05
C SER A 121 23.30 28.23 49.85
N GLU A 122 23.41 28.77 48.63
CA GLU A 122 23.69 27.99 47.43
C GLU A 122 25.02 27.25 47.54
N GLN A 123 26.09 27.92 47.96
CA GLN A 123 27.39 27.29 48.17
C GLN A 123 27.32 26.19 49.22
N MET A 124 26.61 26.41 50.34
CA MET A 124 26.40 25.39 51.37
C MET A 124 25.64 24.18 50.83
N VAL A 125 24.57 24.38 50.06
CA VAL A 125 23.81 23.28 49.43
C VAL A 125 24.67 22.54 48.41
N LYS A 126 25.49 23.25 47.64
CA LYS A 126 26.42 22.66 46.67
C LYS A 126 27.49 21.80 47.36
N GLU A 127 27.96 22.21 48.53
CA GLU A 127 28.88 21.42 49.36
C GLU A 127 28.19 20.19 49.96
N ILE A 128 26.98 20.32 50.51
CA ILE A 128 26.20 19.18 51.05
C ILE A 128 25.90 18.16 49.93
N THR A 129 25.48 18.63 48.75
CA THR A 129 25.10 17.75 47.63
C THR A 129 26.30 17.12 46.92
N ARG A 130 27.51 17.68 47.06
CA ARG A 130 28.75 17.07 46.54
C ARG A 130 29.00 15.70 47.17
N ASP A 131 28.87 15.61 48.48
CA ASP A 131 29.16 14.37 49.21
C ASP A 131 28.05 13.31 48.97
N ILE A 132 26.79 13.75 48.75
CA ILE A 132 25.69 12.88 48.31
C ILE A 132 25.99 12.26 46.94
N LYS A 133 26.55 13.01 45.99
CA LYS A 133 26.94 12.46 44.69
C LYS A 133 28.04 11.40 44.84
N GLN A 134 29.05 11.66 45.67
CA GLN A 134 30.10 10.67 45.94
C GLN A 134 29.52 9.39 46.57
N LEU A 135 28.58 9.53 47.51
CA LEU A 135 27.90 8.40 48.12
C LEU A 135 27.04 7.62 47.10
N ASP A 136 26.36 8.31 46.18
CA ASP A 136 25.59 7.67 45.12
C ASP A 136 26.50 6.92 44.14
N HIS A 137 27.64 7.51 43.75
CA HIS A 137 28.65 6.82 42.96
C HIS A 137 29.16 5.57 43.68
N ALA A 138 29.51 5.68 44.97
CA ALA A 138 29.95 4.53 45.77
C ALA A 138 28.87 3.45 45.86
N LYS A 139 27.62 3.82 46.16
CA LYS A 139 26.48 2.90 46.19
C LYS A 139 26.28 2.20 44.86
N ARG A 140 26.32 2.94 43.75
CA ARG A 140 26.14 2.39 42.40
C ARG A 140 27.28 1.43 42.06
N HIS A 141 28.54 1.82 42.31
CA HIS A 141 29.70 0.96 42.07
C HIS A 141 29.67 -0.31 42.94
N LEU A 142 29.31 -0.20 44.21
CA LEU A 142 29.15 -1.35 45.10
C LEU A 142 28.03 -2.27 44.61
N THR A 143 26.87 -1.72 44.26
CA THR A 143 25.74 -2.49 43.74
C THR A 143 26.12 -3.23 42.46
N THR A 144 26.73 -2.52 41.49
CA THR A 144 27.21 -3.14 40.24
C THR A 144 28.24 -4.23 40.52
N SER A 145 29.16 -4.01 41.45
CA SER A 145 30.19 -5.00 41.80
C SER A 145 29.58 -6.26 42.45
N ILE A 146 28.66 -6.08 43.39
CA ILE A 146 27.93 -7.18 44.04
C ILE A 146 27.12 -7.99 43.02
N THR A 147 26.37 -7.32 42.15
CA THR A 147 25.60 -7.99 41.09
C THR A 147 26.51 -8.76 40.15
N THR A 148 27.65 -8.18 39.75
CA THR A 148 28.62 -8.84 38.86
C THR A 148 29.26 -10.06 39.54
N LEU A 149 29.65 -9.95 40.81
CA LEU A 149 30.17 -11.08 41.59
C LEU A 149 29.15 -12.20 41.76
N ASN A 150 27.89 -11.85 42.08
CA ASN A 150 26.81 -12.83 42.19
C ASN A 150 26.56 -13.54 40.85
N HIS A 151 26.53 -12.80 39.74
CA HIS A 151 26.39 -13.38 38.42
C HIS A 151 27.61 -14.26 38.05
N LEU A 152 28.83 -13.90 38.45
CA LEU A 152 30.01 -14.72 38.23
C LEU A 152 29.95 -16.03 39.03
N HIS A 153 29.51 -15.95 40.29
CA HIS A 153 29.27 -17.13 41.12
C HIS A 153 28.18 -18.04 40.53
N MET A 154 27.06 -17.45 40.09
CA MET A 154 26.01 -18.17 39.38
C MET A 154 26.51 -18.82 38.09
N LEU A 155 27.36 -18.12 37.32
CA LEU A 155 27.94 -18.66 36.10
C LEU A 155 28.84 -19.86 36.42
N ALA A 156 29.80 -19.72 37.34
CA ALA A 156 30.73 -20.79 37.71
C ALA A 156 30.00 -22.05 38.22
N GLY A 157 29.11 -21.89 39.21
CA GLY A 157 28.32 -23.00 39.74
C GLY A 157 27.32 -23.57 38.73
N GLY A 158 26.80 -22.71 37.84
CA GLY A 158 25.92 -23.10 36.75
C GLY A 158 26.62 -23.95 35.70
N VAL A 159 27.86 -23.62 35.31
CA VAL A 159 28.65 -24.44 34.37
C VAL A 159 28.94 -25.83 34.97
N ASP A 160 29.38 -25.90 36.23
CA ASP A 160 29.68 -27.18 36.88
C ASP A 160 28.42 -28.07 36.99
N SER A 161 27.27 -27.47 37.33
CA SER A 161 25.98 -28.17 37.38
C SER A 161 25.50 -28.61 35.99
N LEU A 162 25.71 -27.78 34.96
CA LEU A 162 25.35 -28.07 33.57
C LEU A 162 26.13 -29.27 33.03
N GLU A 163 27.45 -29.32 33.26
CA GLU A 163 28.30 -30.45 32.87
C GLU A 163 27.87 -31.74 33.59
N ALA A 164 27.55 -31.68 34.89
CA ALA A 164 27.10 -32.84 35.66
C ALA A 164 25.74 -33.37 35.17
N MET A 165 24.78 -32.50 34.89
CA MET A 165 23.45 -32.89 34.40
C MET A 165 23.48 -33.37 32.95
N THR A 166 24.38 -32.83 32.11
CA THR A 166 24.61 -33.30 30.74
C THR A 166 25.01 -34.78 30.74
N ARG A 167 25.97 -35.16 31.60
CA ARG A 167 26.41 -36.56 31.76
C ARG A 167 25.29 -37.51 32.22
N ARG A 168 24.34 -37.01 33.01
CA ARG A 168 23.19 -37.79 33.52
C ARG A 168 21.99 -37.81 32.58
N ARG A 169 22.06 -37.08 31.46
CA ARG A 169 20.97 -36.95 30.47
C ARG A 169 19.67 -36.36 31.01
N GLN A 170 19.75 -35.47 32.01
CA GLN A 170 18.58 -34.83 32.62
C GLN A 170 18.13 -33.59 31.82
N TYR A 171 17.66 -33.78 30.59
CA TYR A 171 17.37 -32.68 29.65
C TYR A 171 16.37 -31.64 30.18
N GLY A 172 15.37 -32.04 30.97
CA GLY A 172 14.35 -31.12 31.49
C GLY A 172 14.94 -30.05 32.42
N GLU A 173 15.84 -30.45 33.31
CA GLU A 173 16.54 -29.52 34.21
C GLU A 173 17.64 -28.74 33.47
N VAL A 174 18.32 -29.39 32.53
CA VAL A 174 19.34 -28.77 31.67
C VAL A 174 18.76 -27.60 30.88
N ALA A 175 17.53 -27.68 30.36
CA ALA A 175 16.92 -26.60 29.60
C ALA A 175 16.84 -25.29 30.42
N ASN A 176 16.27 -25.36 31.62
CA ASN A 176 16.14 -24.19 32.49
C ASN A 176 17.51 -23.64 32.93
N LEU A 177 18.44 -24.52 33.30
CA LEU A 177 19.76 -24.11 33.72
C LEU A 177 20.56 -23.49 32.57
N LEU A 178 20.53 -24.11 31.38
CA LEU A 178 21.22 -23.62 30.19
C LEU A 178 20.71 -22.24 29.80
N GLN A 179 19.40 -22.01 29.81
CA GLN A 179 18.81 -20.69 29.54
C GLN A 179 19.33 -19.65 30.55
N GLY A 180 19.33 -19.98 31.84
CA GLY A 180 19.85 -19.09 32.89
C GLY A 180 21.34 -18.78 32.71
N VAL A 181 22.16 -19.79 32.44
CA VAL A 181 23.60 -19.66 32.19
C VAL A 181 23.86 -18.81 30.93
N MET A 182 23.09 -18.99 29.86
CA MET A 182 23.21 -18.19 28.63
C MET A 182 22.86 -16.72 28.87
N ASN A 183 21.77 -16.45 29.60
CA ASN A 183 21.39 -15.08 29.95
C ASN A 183 22.47 -14.39 30.80
N VAL A 184 23.05 -15.10 31.77
CA VAL A 184 24.16 -14.57 32.58
C VAL A 184 25.42 -14.35 31.73
N LEU A 185 25.75 -15.30 30.84
CA LEU A 185 26.89 -15.19 29.94
C LEU A 185 26.77 -13.98 29.00
N GLU A 186 25.55 -13.62 28.57
CA GLU A 186 25.28 -12.41 27.77
C GLU A 186 25.81 -11.13 28.44
N HIS A 187 25.54 -10.98 29.74
CA HIS A 187 26.04 -9.86 30.55
C HIS A 187 27.58 -9.82 30.65
N PHE A 188 28.24 -10.97 30.50
CA PHE A 188 29.70 -11.10 30.58
C PHE A 188 30.44 -10.95 29.26
N HIS A 189 29.75 -10.73 28.12
CA HIS A 189 30.41 -10.60 26.82
C HIS A 189 31.43 -9.45 26.78
N LYS A 190 31.18 -8.35 27.52
CA LYS A 190 32.09 -7.20 27.63
C LYS A 190 33.37 -7.51 28.43
N TYR A 191 33.35 -8.60 29.22
CA TYR A 191 34.45 -9.01 30.09
C TYR A 191 35.24 -10.21 29.55
N MET A 192 35.03 -10.57 28.28
CA MET A 192 35.70 -11.71 27.62
C MET A 192 37.22 -11.57 27.47
N GLY A 193 37.77 -10.38 27.75
CA GLY A 193 39.22 -10.18 27.87
C GLY A 193 39.84 -10.83 29.11
N ILE A 194 39.03 -11.16 30.12
CA ILE A 194 39.48 -11.83 31.35
C ILE A 194 39.59 -13.34 31.09
N PRO A 195 40.78 -13.96 31.24
CA PRO A 195 41.01 -15.36 30.90
C PRO A 195 40.05 -16.34 31.58
N GLN A 196 39.72 -16.12 32.85
CA GLN A 196 38.85 -17.00 33.64
C GLN A 196 37.40 -16.99 33.13
N ILE A 197 36.88 -15.81 32.75
CA ILE A 197 35.53 -15.67 32.19
C ILE A 197 35.49 -16.29 30.79
N ARG A 198 36.55 -16.09 30.00
CA ARG A 198 36.69 -16.75 28.70
C ARG A 198 36.69 -18.26 28.82
N GLN A 199 37.43 -18.83 29.78
CA GLN A 199 37.45 -20.26 30.04
C GLN A 199 36.06 -20.81 30.42
N LEU A 200 35.30 -20.09 31.26
CA LEU A 200 33.92 -20.46 31.57
C LEU A 200 33.03 -20.43 30.32
N SER A 201 33.16 -19.42 29.47
CA SER A 201 32.44 -19.33 28.20
C SER A 201 32.77 -20.50 27.26
N GLU A 202 34.04 -20.87 27.15
CA GLU A 202 34.50 -22.00 26.33
C GLU A 202 33.95 -23.33 26.87
N ARG A 203 33.90 -23.52 28.19
CA ARG A 203 33.23 -24.68 28.82
C ARG A 203 31.73 -24.75 28.52
N VAL A 204 31.02 -23.61 28.60
CA VAL A 204 29.59 -23.55 28.22
C VAL A 204 29.40 -23.95 26.75
N LYS A 205 30.23 -23.44 25.84
CA LYS A 205 30.17 -23.81 24.42
C LYS A 205 30.47 -25.29 24.18
N ALA A 206 31.42 -25.86 24.91
CA ALA A 206 31.70 -27.30 24.86
C ALA A 206 30.49 -28.11 25.31
N ALA A 207 29.87 -27.75 26.45
CA ALA A 207 28.66 -28.39 26.95
C ALA A 207 27.48 -28.26 25.97
N GLN A 208 27.29 -27.10 25.32
CA GLN A 208 26.28 -26.92 24.27
C GLN A 208 26.51 -27.86 23.08
N THR A 209 27.77 -28.01 22.66
CA THR A 209 28.14 -28.88 21.53
C THR A 209 27.92 -30.35 21.88
N GLU A 210 28.33 -30.77 23.08
CA GLU A 210 28.11 -32.12 23.60
C GLU A 210 26.62 -32.43 23.72
N LEU A 211 25.83 -31.52 24.31
CA LEU A 211 24.37 -31.65 24.39
C LEU A 211 23.73 -31.79 23.01
N GLY A 212 24.14 -30.97 22.04
CA GLY A 212 23.64 -31.04 20.67
C GLY A 212 23.92 -32.40 20.02
N GLN A 213 25.16 -32.90 20.13
CA GLN A 213 25.53 -34.21 19.60
C GLN A 213 24.79 -35.35 20.31
N GLN A 214 24.68 -35.28 21.63
CA GLN A 214 24.00 -36.27 22.44
C GLN A 214 22.51 -36.34 22.12
N ILE A 215 21.83 -35.20 22.00
CA ILE A 215 20.41 -35.14 21.61
C ILE A 215 20.24 -35.75 20.21
N LEU A 216 21.09 -35.40 19.24
CA LEU A 216 21.00 -35.97 17.89
C LEU A 216 21.18 -37.50 17.90
N ALA A 217 22.14 -38.02 18.66
CA ALA A 217 22.36 -39.46 18.80
C ALA A 217 21.15 -40.17 19.45
N ASP A 218 20.55 -39.56 20.47
CA ASP A 218 19.39 -40.11 21.17
C ASP A 218 18.16 -40.16 20.26
N PHE A 219 17.97 -39.14 19.40
CA PHE A 219 16.94 -39.16 18.37
C PHE A 219 17.21 -40.21 17.29
N GLU A 220 18.48 -40.43 16.89
CA GLU A 220 18.83 -41.50 15.95
C GLU A 220 18.60 -42.90 16.54
N GLU A 221 18.90 -43.12 17.82
CA GLU A 221 18.66 -44.39 18.49
C GLU A 221 17.15 -44.65 18.66
N ALA A 222 16.37 -43.62 18.99
CA ALA A 222 14.92 -43.75 19.11
C ALA A 222 14.22 -43.99 17.76
N PHE A 223 14.77 -43.43 16.68
CA PHE A 223 14.22 -43.46 15.32
C PHE A 223 15.25 -43.98 14.30
N PRO A 224 15.62 -45.27 14.36
CA PRO A 224 16.66 -45.83 13.49
C PRO A 224 16.21 -45.85 12.03
N SER A 225 17.12 -45.47 11.12
CA SER A 225 16.83 -45.36 9.68
C SER A 225 16.61 -46.69 8.96
N GLN A 226 16.98 -47.82 9.58
CA GLN A 226 16.83 -49.17 9.02
C GLN A 226 16.22 -50.10 10.05
N GLY A 227 15.25 -50.91 9.61
CA GLY A 227 14.34 -51.73 10.42
C GLY A 227 14.93 -52.92 11.17
N THR A 228 16.16 -52.81 11.69
CA THR A 228 16.78 -53.86 12.52
C THR A 228 16.43 -53.74 14.00
N LYS A 229 15.94 -52.59 14.47
CA LYS A 229 15.44 -52.37 15.83
C LYS A 229 14.04 -51.77 15.80
N ARG A 230 13.16 -52.20 16.71
CA ARG A 230 11.85 -51.53 16.91
C ARG A 230 12.11 -50.09 17.37
N PRO A 231 11.42 -49.08 16.79
CA PRO A 231 11.53 -47.70 17.28
C PRO A 231 11.23 -47.65 18.78
N GLY A 232 12.05 -46.93 19.54
CA GLY A 232 11.86 -46.77 20.99
C GLY A 232 10.55 -46.05 21.36
N GLY A 233 9.91 -45.41 20.37
CA GLY A 233 8.66 -44.70 20.53
C GLY A 233 8.86 -43.33 21.21
N PRO A 234 7.76 -42.61 21.47
CA PRO A 234 7.80 -41.33 22.17
C PRO A 234 8.33 -41.51 23.60
N SER A 235 9.32 -40.71 23.99
CA SER A 235 9.91 -40.72 25.32
C SER A 235 9.82 -39.34 25.95
N ASN A 236 9.54 -39.29 27.26
CA ASN A 236 9.61 -38.04 28.03
C ASN A 236 11.02 -37.43 27.97
N VAL A 237 12.06 -38.26 27.89
CA VAL A 237 13.45 -37.81 27.75
C VAL A 237 13.66 -37.05 26.43
N LEU A 238 13.06 -37.52 25.33
CA LEU A 238 13.15 -36.84 24.02
C LEU A 238 12.30 -35.57 23.97
N ARG A 239 11.15 -35.56 24.64
CA ARG A 239 10.35 -34.34 24.80
C ARG A 239 11.15 -33.26 25.53
N ASP A 240 11.81 -33.64 26.62
CA ASP A 240 12.62 -32.72 27.39
C ASP A 240 13.89 -32.30 26.60
N ALA A 241 14.45 -33.18 25.77
CA ALA A 241 15.52 -32.87 24.83
C ALA A 241 15.10 -31.81 23.78
N CYS A 242 13.84 -31.81 23.32
CA CYS A 242 13.32 -30.75 22.44
C CYS A 242 13.37 -29.36 23.10
N LEU A 243 13.18 -29.28 24.42
CA LEU A 243 13.28 -28.01 25.15
C LEU A 243 14.72 -27.48 25.14
N VAL A 244 15.70 -28.36 25.33
CA VAL A 244 17.12 -28.00 25.21
C VAL A 244 17.45 -27.60 23.76
N ALA A 245 16.96 -28.34 22.76
CA ALA A 245 17.18 -28.04 21.35
C ALA A 245 16.61 -26.68 20.90
N ASN A 246 15.57 -26.16 21.56
CA ASN A 246 15.05 -24.81 21.33
C ASN A 246 16.01 -23.70 21.80
N ILE A 247 16.89 -23.99 22.77
CA ILE A 247 17.83 -23.05 23.37
C ILE A 247 19.19 -23.10 22.66
N LEU A 248 19.56 -24.29 22.16
CA LEU A 248 20.77 -24.51 21.38
C LEU A 248 20.71 -23.84 19.99
N ASP A 249 21.77 -24.02 19.20
CA ASP A 249 21.82 -23.56 17.80
C ASP A 249 20.61 -24.12 17.01
N PRO A 250 19.86 -23.26 16.28
CA PRO A 250 18.72 -23.66 15.45
C PRO A 250 19.02 -24.82 14.48
N ARG A 251 20.29 -25.01 14.08
CA ARG A 251 20.73 -26.15 13.25
C ARG A 251 20.38 -27.50 13.87
N ILE A 252 20.51 -27.65 15.19
CA ILE A 252 20.20 -28.91 15.88
C ILE A 252 18.71 -29.24 15.73
N LYS A 253 17.85 -28.25 15.99
CA LYS A 253 16.40 -28.37 15.78
C LYS A 253 16.07 -28.73 14.32
N GLN A 254 16.68 -28.06 13.34
CA GLN A 254 16.46 -28.36 11.92
C GLN A 254 16.86 -29.79 11.55
N GLU A 255 17.98 -30.28 12.06
CA GLU A 255 18.45 -31.66 11.83
C GLU A 255 17.51 -32.70 12.46
N ILE A 256 17.02 -32.47 13.67
CA ILE A 256 16.02 -33.35 14.32
C ILE A 256 14.76 -33.42 13.46
N ILE A 257 14.21 -32.26 13.06
CA ILE A 257 13.01 -32.15 12.24
C ILE A 257 13.21 -32.91 10.92
N LYS A 258 14.32 -32.66 10.22
CA LYS A 258 14.64 -33.27 8.92
C LYS A 258 14.76 -34.79 9.02
N LYS A 259 15.51 -35.29 10.01
CA LYS A 259 15.68 -36.74 10.21
C LYS A 259 14.36 -37.42 10.57
N PHE A 260 13.58 -36.81 11.45
CA PHE A 260 12.27 -37.35 11.85
C PHE A 260 11.31 -37.43 10.65
N ILE A 261 11.18 -36.36 9.86
CA ILE A 261 10.31 -36.34 8.68
C ILE A 261 10.77 -37.38 7.65
N LYS A 262 12.08 -37.44 7.36
CA LYS A 262 12.64 -38.44 6.43
C LYS A 262 12.32 -39.87 6.87
N GLN A 263 12.45 -40.15 8.17
CA GLN A 263 12.11 -41.45 8.71
C GLN A 263 10.61 -41.75 8.59
N HIS A 264 9.76 -40.78 8.92
CA HIS A 264 8.30 -40.94 8.87
C HIS A 264 7.78 -41.15 7.45
N LEU A 265 8.44 -40.56 6.44
CA LEU A 265 8.11 -40.73 5.02
C LEU A 265 8.85 -41.90 4.34
N SER A 266 9.69 -42.65 5.06
CA SER A 266 10.46 -43.75 4.46
C SER A 266 9.57 -44.87 3.90
N GLU A 267 8.49 -45.22 4.62
CA GLU A 267 7.51 -46.22 4.15
C GLU A 267 6.80 -45.74 2.87
N TYR A 268 6.45 -44.45 2.80
CA TYR A 268 5.84 -43.86 1.61
C TYR A 268 6.73 -43.99 0.38
N LEU A 269 8.02 -43.71 0.55
CA LEU A 269 9.02 -43.82 -0.52
C LEU A 269 9.19 -45.25 -1.04
N VAL A 270 8.87 -46.27 -0.25
CA VAL A 270 8.91 -47.68 -0.70
C VAL A 270 7.59 -48.10 -1.34
N LEU A 271 6.46 -47.72 -0.74
CA LEU A 271 5.13 -48.10 -1.20
C LEU A 271 4.77 -47.51 -2.57
N PHE A 272 5.25 -46.29 -2.86
CA PHE A 272 4.87 -45.55 -4.07
C PHE A 272 6.03 -45.33 -5.05
N GLN A 273 7.02 -46.23 -5.04
CA GLN A 273 8.08 -46.27 -6.05
C GLN A 273 7.51 -46.47 -7.46
N GLU A 274 8.26 -46.03 -8.47
CA GLU A 274 7.83 -46.04 -9.87
C GLU A 274 7.44 -47.41 -10.43
N ASN A 275 8.05 -48.47 -9.90
CA ASN A 275 7.80 -49.86 -10.29
C ASN A 275 6.53 -50.45 -9.65
N GLN A 276 5.88 -49.73 -8.73
CA GLN A 276 4.68 -50.20 -8.04
C GLN A 276 3.42 -49.75 -8.77
N ASP A 277 2.50 -50.67 -9.03
CA ASP A 277 1.20 -50.36 -9.67
C ASP A 277 0.34 -49.38 -8.87
N VAL A 278 0.58 -49.26 -7.56
CA VAL A 278 -0.12 -48.31 -6.69
C VAL A 278 0.37 -46.87 -6.84
N ALA A 279 1.51 -46.68 -7.51
CA ALA A 279 2.13 -45.37 -7.71
C ALA A 279 1.54 -44.59 -8.88
N TRP A 280 0.80 -45.25 -9.78
CA TRP A 280 0.21 -44.66 -10.97
C TRP A 280 -0.98 -43.74 -10.66
N LEU A 281 -1.33 -42.88 -11.64
CA LEU A 281 -2.31 -41.79 -11.50
C LEU A 281 -3.73 -42.27 -11.18
N ASP A 282 -4.10 -43.48 -11.61
CA ASP A 282 -5.42 -44.08 -11.37
C ASP A 282 -5.69 -44.30 -9.86
N LYS A 283 -4.63 -44.46 -9.08
CA LYS A 283 -4.66 -44.70 -7.64
C LYS A 283 -4.12 -43.54 -6.82
N ILE A 284 -4.09 -42.33 -7.37
CA ILE A 284 -3.55 -41.14 -6.68
C ILE A 284 -4.20 -40.89 -5.31
N ASP A 285 -5.49 -41.22 -5.15
CA ASP A 285 -6.22 -41.13 -3.88
C ASP A 285 -5.55 -41.94 -2.76
N ARG A 286 -4.84 -43.04 -3.10
CA ARG A 286 -4.10 -43.84 -2.11
C ARG A 286 -2.95 -43.07 -1.46
N ARG A 287 -2.27 -42.19 -2.20
CA ARG A 287 -1.21 -41.32 -1.67
C ARG A 287 -1.80 -40.36 -0.63
N TYR A 288 -2.92 -39.73 -0.95
CA TYR A 288 -3.60 -38.78 -0.07
C TYR A 288 -4.26 -39.46 1.14
N ALA A 289 -4.81 -40.65 0.97
CA ALA A 289 -5.33 -41.45 2.08
C ALA A 289 -4.22 -41.96 3.01
N TRP A 290 -3.03 -42.25 2.46
CA TRP A 290 -1.86 -42.64 3.25
C TRP A 290 -1.41 -41.48 4.16
N ILE A 291 -1.17 -40.29 3.61
CA ILE A 291 -0.70 -39.15 4.43
C ILE A 291 -1.75 -38.72 5.47
N LYS A 292 -3.05 -38.76 5.14
CA LYS A 292 -4.12 -38.46 6.11
C LYS A 292 -4.07 -39.40 7.31
N ARG A 293 -3.85 -40.70 7.09
CA ARG A 293 -3.70 -41.69 8.18
C ARG A 293 -2.43 -41.47 8.98
N GLN A 294 -1.32 -41.16 8.30
CA GLN A 294 -0.03 -40.91 8.97
C GLN A 294 -0.07 -39.64 9.83
N LEU A 295 -0.75 -38.58 9.40
CA LEU A 295 -0.92 -37.38 10.21
C LEU A 295 -1.73 -37.66 11.49
N VAL A 296 -2.75 -38.50 11.42
CA VAL A 296 -3.51 -38.94 12.61
C VAL A 296 -2.63 -39.79 13.53
N ASP A 297 -1.91 -40.77 12.98
CA ASP A 297 -0.99 -41.62 13.74
C ASP A 297 0.11 -40.79 14.43
N TYR A 298 0.61 -39.76 13.74
CA TYR A 298 1.56 -38.79 14.29
C TYR A 298 0.97 -38.00 15.46
N GLU A 299 -0.24 -37.45 15.30
CA GLU A 299 -0.90 -36.65 16.34
C GLU A 299 -1.16 -37.49 17.60
N GLU A 300 -1.56 -38.76 17.44
CA GLU A 300 -1.81 -39.68 18.55
C GLU A 300 -0.52 -40.10 19.28
N LYS A 301 0.53 -40.48 18.54
CA LYS A 301 1.76 -41.04 19.12
C LYS A 301 2.77 -39.97 19.54
N TYR A 302 2.97 -38.95 18.72
CA TYR A 302 4.09 -37.99 18.86
C TYR A 302 3.65 -36.55 19.11
N GLY A 303 2.35 -36.25 19.05
CA GLY A 303 1.83 -34.88 19.20
C GLY A 303 2.18 -34.19 20.52
N ARG A 304 2.48 -34.95 21.58
CA ARG A 304 2.93 -34.44 22.90
C ARG A 304 4.45 -34.40 23.08
N MET A 305 5.21 -34.99 22.17
CA MET A 305 6.66 -35.09 22.25
C MET A 305 7.34 -33.84 21.67
N PHE A 306 6.83 -33.33 20.55
CA PHE A 306 7.37 -32.12 19.92
C PHE A 306 6.63 -30.86 20.39
N PRO A 307 7.34 -29.74 20.58
CA PRO A 307 6.71 -28.46 20.84
C PRO A 307 5.80 -28.02 19.67
N ARG A 308 4.67 -27.37 19.99
CA ARG A 308 3.64 -27.00 18.99
C ARG A 308 4.18 -26.03 17.94
N GLU A 309 5.08 -25.15 18.36
CA GLU A 309 5.75 -24.15 17.54
C GLU A 309 6.72 -24.75 16.50
N TRP A 310 7.01 -26.06 16.57
CA TRP A 310 7.77 -26.74 15.52
C TRP A 310 6.90 -27.02 14.29
N CYS A 311 5.56 -26.99 14.44
CA CYS A 311 4.59 -27.23 13.37
C CYS A 311 4.84 -28.55 12.62
N MET A 312 5.25 -29.59 13.34
CA MET A 312 5.70 -30.86 12.77
C MET A 312 4.68 -31.53 11.83
N ALA A 313 3.39 -31.53 12.18
CA ALA A 313 2.34 -32.09 11.31
C ALA A 313 2.28 -31.38 9.95
N GLU A 314 2.40 -30.05 9.94
CA GLU A 314 2.44 -29.27 8.71
C GLU A 314 3.71 -29.57 7.91
N ARG A 315 4.88 -29.63 8.57
CA ARG A 315 6.16 -29.95 7.91
C ARG A 315 6.16 -31.34 7.27
N ILE A 316 5.55 -32.34 7.92
CA ILE A 316 5.37 -33.68 7.36
C ILE A 316 4.51 -33.61 6.09
N ALA A 317 3.40 -32.86 6.13
CA ALA A 317 2.52 -32.69 4.98
C ALA A 317 3.22 -31.96 3.82
N VAL A 318 3.98 -30.91 4.11
CA VAL A 318 4.76 -30.15 3.11
C VAL A 318 5.81 -31.02 2.44
N GLU A 319 6.60 -31.76 3.24
CA GLU A 319 7.63 -32.64 2.67
C GLU A 319 7.01 -33.78 1.86
N PHE A 320 5.89 -34.35 2.34
CA PHE A 320 5.10 -35.31 1.57
C PHE A 320 4.67 -34.72 0.22
N CYS A 321 4.19 -33.47 0.18
CA CYS A 321 3.81 -32.82 -1.07
C CYS A 321 5.01 -32.65 -2.02
N HIS A 322 6.16 -32.21 -1.52
CA HIS A 322 7.37 -32.06 -2.34
C HIS A 322 7.86 -33.39 -2.92
N VAL A 323 7.92 -34.44 -2.11
CA VAL A 323 8.27 -35.80 -2.56
C VAL A 323 7.25 -36.30 -3.58
N THR A 324 5.96 -36.14 -3.30
CA THR A 324 4.88 -36.58 -4.20
C THR A 324 4.95 -35.87 -5.54
N ARG A 325 5.18 -34.55 -5.56
CA ARG A 325 5.36 -33.78 -6.78
C ARG A 325 6.53 -34.31 -7.61
N ALA A 326 7.67 -34.58 -6.97
CA ALA A 326 8.87 -35.08 -7.66
C ALA A 326 8.63 -36.47 -8.26
N GLU A 327 8.07 -37.40 -7.49
CA GLU A 327 7.78 -38.77 -7.92
C GLU A 327 6.70 -38.80 -9.02
N LEU A 328 5.61 -38.04 -8.88
CA LEU A 328 4.58 -37.94 -9.93
C LEU A 328 5.16 -37.37 -11.22
N ALA A 329 5.98 -36.31 -11.14
CA ALA A 329 6.64 -35.75 -12.31
C ALA A 329 7.56 -36.76 -13.01
N LYS A 330 8.20 -37.66 -12.26
CA LYS A 330 9.10 -38.71 -12.80
C LYS A 330 8.30 -39.84 -13.46
N ILE A 331 7.26 -40.31 -12.79
CA ILE A 331 6.35 -41.36 -13.26
C ILE A 331 5.62 -40.93 -14.55
N MET A 332 5.08 -39.71 -14.59
CA MET A 332 4.38 -39.18 -15.76
C MET A 332 5.30 -39.00 -16.97
N ARG A 333 6.55 -38.55 -16.76
CA ARG A 333 7.55 -38.46 -17.84
C ARG A 333 7.89 -39.83 -18.42
N THR A 334 8.00 -40.85 -17.58
CA THR A 334 8.37 -42.21 -18.01
C THR A 334 7.25 -42.89 -18.80
N ARG A 335 5.99 -42.70 -18.38
CA ARG A 335 4.80 -43.33 -18.99
C ARG A 335 3.91 -42.32 -19.73
N ALA A 336 4.52 -41.31 -20.35
CA ALA A 336 3.79 -40.19 -20.96
C ALA A 336 2.76 -40.62 -22.02
N LYS A 337 3.05 -41.71 -22.75
CA LYS A 337 2.16 -42.27 -23.78
C LYS A 337 0.90 -42.94 -23.23
N GLU A 338 0.91 -43.31 -21.95
CA GLU A 338 -0.23 -43.97 -21.28
C GLU A 338 -1.16 -42.96 -20.61
N ILE A 339 -0.87 -41.66 -20.72
CA ILE A 339 -1.65 -40.58 -20.11
C ILE A 339 -2.82 -40.25 -21.04
N GLU A 340 -4.03 -40.57 -20.59
CA GLU A 340 -5.27 -40.15 -21.24
C GLU A 340 -5.87 -38.90 -20.56
N VAL A 341 -6.63 -38.11 -21.32
CA VAL A 341 -7.28 -36.87 -20.83
C VAL A 341 -8.10 -37.11 -19.58
N LYS A 342 -8.94 -38.16 -19.57
CA LYS A 342 -9.82 -38.46 -18.43
C LYS A 342 -9.04 -38.81 -17.18
N LEU A 343 -7.95 -39.58 -17.34
CA LEU A 343 -7.05 -39.95 -16.25
C LEU A 343 -6.31 -38.74 -15.70
N LEU A 344 -5.79 -37.87 -16.58
CA LEU A 344 -5.09 -36.65 -16.21
C LEU A 344 -6.00 -35.69 -15.45
N LEU A 345 -7.21 -35.42 -15.98
CA LEU A 345 -8.19 -34.55 -15.32
C LEU A 345 -8.65 -35.13 -13.97
N PHE A 346 -8.84 -36.44 -13.89
CA PHE A 346 -9.13 -37.12 -12.62
C PHE A 346 -8.02 -36.87 -11.60
N ALA A 347 -6.76 -37.09 -11.98
CA ALA A 347 -5.62 -36.91 -11.09
C ALA A 347 -5.46 -35.46 -10.61
N ILE A 348 -5.60 -34.48 -11.52
CA ILE A 348 -5.55 -33.06 -11.19
C ILE A 348 -6.65 -32.71 -10.19
N GLN A 349 -7.91 -33.11 -10.46
CA GLN A 349 -9.03 -32.81 -9.57
C GLN A 349 -8.81 -33.39 -8.16
N ARG A 350 -8.34 -34.64 -8.05
CA ARG A 350 -8.03 -35.25 -6.75
C ARG A 350 -6.92 -34.51 -6.02
N THR A 351 -5.89 -34.09 -6.75
CA THR A 351 -4.75 -33.32 -6.21
C THR A 351 -5.20 -31.95 -5.69
N THR A 352 -5.93 -31.18 -6.48
CA THR A 352 -6.40 -29.85 -6.09
C THR A 352 -7.35 -29.93 -4.89
N ASN A 353 -8.22 -30.95 -4.83
CA ASN A 353 -9.06 -31.20 -3.65
C ASN A 353 -8.23 -31.51 -2.40
N PHE A 354 -7.13 -32.25 -2.54
CA PHE A 354 -6.21 -32.53 -1.44
C PHE A 354 -5.45 -31.27 -0.99
N GLU A 355 -4.96 -30.45 -1.93
CA GLU A 355 -4.34 -29.16 -1.62
C GLU A 355 -5.32 -28.23 -0.88
N GLY A 356 -6.59 -28.20 -1.30
CA GLY A 356 -7.65 -27.48 -0.59
C GLY A 356 -7.94 -28.03 0.80
N PHE A 357 -7.80 -29.34 1.01
CA PHE A 357 -7.89 -29.94 2.35
C PHE A 357 -6.72 -29.51 3.25
N LEU A 358 -5.48 -29.46 2.73
CA LEU A 358 -4.32 -28.99 3.48
C LEU A 358 -4.46 -27.51 3.86
N ALA A 359 -4.94 -26.68 2.93
CA ALA A 359 -5.22 -25.26 3.16
C ALA A 359 -6.18 -24.99 4.33
N LYS A 360 -7.17 -25.88 4.52
CA LYS A 360 -8.14 -25.79 5.61
C LYS A 360 -7.57 -26.28 6.93
N ARG A 361 -6.62 -27.23 6.90
CA ARG A 361 -6.04 -27.86 8.10
C ARG A 361 -4.84 -27.08 8.65
N PHE A 362 -4.08 -26.42 7.79
CA PHE A 362 -2.79 -25.81 8.12
C PHE A 362 -2.75 -24.34 7.72
N SER A 363 -1.98 -23.54 8.47
CA SER A 363 -1.89 -22.10 8.23
C SER A 363 -0.91 -21.73 7.10
N GLY A 364 -0.01 -22.64 6.71
CA GLY A 364 1.01 -22.37 5.70
C GLY A 364 2.24 -21.62 6.24
N CYS A 365 2.42 -21.59 7.57
CA CYS A 365 3.56 -20.94 8.20
C CYS A 365 4.90 -21.65 7.93
N THR A 366 4.86 -22.89 7.45
CA THR A 366 6.06 -23.65 7.07
C THR A 366 6.45 -23.48 5.60
N LEU A 367 5.55 -22.96 4.77
CA LEU A 367 5.75 -22.69 3.35
C LEU A 367 6.17 -21.25 3.07
N THR A 368 5.75 -20.33 3.93
CA THR A 368 6.16 -18.93 3.90
C THR A 368 7.34 -18.76 4.84
N ASP A 369 8.45 -18.23 4.34
CA ASP A 369 9.66 -18.00 5.13
C ASP A 369 9.41 -16.86 6.14
N GLY A 370 8.73 -17.17 7.25
CA GLY A 370 8.56 -16.31 8.42
C GLY A 370 7.72 -15.02 8.28
N THR A 371 7.04 -14.74 7.16
CA THR A 371 6.36 -13.45 6.94
C THR A 371 4.89 -13.37 7.38
N LEU A 372 4.27 -14.45 7.84
CA LEU A 372 2.98 -14.36 8.54
C LEU A 372 3.23 -14.22 10.04
N LYS A 373 3.43 -12.98 10.50
CA LYS A 373 3.08 -12.64 11.88
C LYS A 373 1.63 -13.09 12.09
N LYS A 374 1.45 -14.00 13.05
CA LYS A 374 0.16 -14.34 13.64
C LYS A 374 -0.72 -13.09 13.67
N LEU A 375 -1.88 -13.15 13.02
CA LEU A 375 -2.94 -12.17 13.25
C LEU A 375 -3.37 -12.40 14.71
N GLU A 376 -2.70 -11.74 15.65
CA GLU A 376 -3.23 -11.63 17.00
C GLU A 376 -4.52 -10.84 16.88
N SER A 377 -5.62 -11.48 17.29
CA SER A 377 -6.84 -10.76 17.66
C SER A 377 -6.45 -9.53 18.47
N PRO A 378 -7.00 -8.34 18.17
CA PRO A 378 -6.73 -7.17 19.01
C PRO A 378 -7.07 -7.55 20.45
N PRO A 379 -6.27 -7.11 21.44
CA PRO A 379 -6.67 -7.29 22.84
C PRO A 379 -8.07 -6.69 23.02
N PRO A 380 -8.93 -7.30 23.86
CA PRO A 380 -10.25 -6.75 24.13
C PRO A 380 -10.11 -5.29 24.54
N SER A 381 -10.82 -4.43 23.83
CA SER A 381 -10.94 -3.00 24.10
C SER A 381 -11.21 -2.80 25.59
N THR A 382 -10.27 -2.19 26.30
CA THR A 382 -10.35 -1.90 27.74
C THR A 382 -11.22 -0.67 28.03
N ASN A 383 -12.17 -0.35 27.15
CA ASN A 383 -13.10 0.76 27.33
C ASN A 383 -14.37 0.27 28.04
N PRO A 384 -14.64 0.70 29.29
CA PRO A 384 -15.78 0.26 30.10
C PRO A 384 -17.13 0.87 29.69
N PHE A 385 -17.24 1.46 28.49
CA PHE A 385 -18.37 2.29 28.08
C PHE A 385 -19.05 1.85 26.77
N LEU A 386 -18.74 0.65 26.28
CA LEU A 386 -19.50 0.04 25.20
C LEU A 386 -20.36 -1.06 25.83
N GLU A 387 -21.60 -0.70 26.16
CA GLU A 387 -22.63 -1.64 26.59
C GLU A 387 -23.03 -2.53 25.39
N ASP A 388 -22.92 -3.85 25.60
CA ASP A 388 -23.47 -4.88 24.73
C ASP A 388 -25.00 -4.81 24.72
N GLU A 389 -25.61 -4.56 23.56
CA GLU A 389 -27.02 -4.88 23.31
C GLU A 389 -27.10 -6.14 22.42
N PRO A 390 -27.99 -7.11 22.72
CA PRO A 390 -27.95 -8.42 22.09
C PRO A 390 -28.95 -8.58 20.92
N THR A 391 -28.65 -9.58 20.07
CA THR A 391 -29.53 -10.33 19.13
C THR A 391 -29.97 -9.67 17.80
N PRO A 392 -30.42 -10.44 16.76
CA PRO A 392 -30.29 -11.87 16.44
C PRO A 392 -29.89 -12.16 14.96
N GLU A 393 -29.87 -13.46 14.62
CA GLU A 393 -29.60 -14.12 13.33
C GLU A 393 -30.45 -13.67 12.11
N MET A 394 -29.90 -14.00 10.92
CA MET A 394 -30.54 -14.31 9.61
C MET A 394 -30.28 -13.38 8.41
N GLU A 395 -29.66 -14.03 7.40
CA GLU A 395 -29.95 -14.04 5.96
C GLU A 395 -29.83 -12.80 5.06
N GLU A 396 -29.55 -13.15 3.80
CA GLU A 396 -29.20 -12.37 2.61
C GLU A 396 -30.09 -11.15 2.32
N LEU A 397 -29.49 -10.07 1.78
CA LEU A 397 -29.89 -9.50 0.47
C LEU A 397 -28.96 -8.37 0.05
N ALA A 398 -28.63 -8.37 -1.24
CA ALA A 398 -27.82 -7.38 -1.92
C ALA A 398 -28.56 -6.04 -2.09
N THR A 399 -27.85 -4.91 -2.01
CA THR A 399 -28.06 -3.79 -2.95
C THR A 399 -26.85 -2.86 -3.01
N GLU A 400 -26.53 -2.45 -4.23
CA GLU A 400 -25.45 -1.56 -4.62
C GLU A 400 -25.59 -0.15 -4.06
N LYS A 401 -24.46 0.52 -3.80
CA LYS A 401 -24.20 1.90 -4.24
C LYS A 401 -22.70 2.16 -4.26
N GLY A 402 -22.20 2.56 -5.43
CA GLY A 402 -20.80 2.82 -5.69
C GLY A 402 -20.32 4.17 -5.14
N ASP A 403 -19.02 4.24 -4.89
CA ASP A 403 -18.21 5.33 -5.43
C ASP A 403 -16.80 4.81 -5.76
N LEU A 404 -16.21 5.42 -6.78
CA LEU A 404 -15.11 4.95 -7.62
C LEU A 404 -13.72 5.19 -7.00
N ASP A 405 -12.73 4.57 -7.65
CA ASP A 405 -11.29 4.89 -7.61
C ASP A 405 -10.41 4.27 -6.51
N GLN A 406 -10.16 2.97 -6.68
CA GLN A 406 -8.82 2.37 -6.53
C GLN A 406 -8.84 0.98 -7.20
N PRO A 407 -7.81 0.57 -7.97
CA PRO A 407 -7.72 -0.79 -8.45
C PRO A 407 -7.55 -1.69 -7.23
N LYS A 408 -8.66 -2.33 -6.81
CA LYS A 408 -8.62 -3.44 -5.86
C LYS A 408 -7.74 -4.51 -6.49
N LYS A 409 -6.49 -4.63 -6.01
CA LYS A 409 -5.67 -5.83 -6.20
C LYS A 409 -6.57 -7.04 -5.94
N PRO A 410 -6.59 -8.06 -6.82
CA PRO A 410 -7.44 -9.22 -6.59
C PRO A 410 -7.11 -9.79 -5.21
N LYS A 411 -8.12 -9.81 -4.34
CA LYS A 411 -8.06 -10.43 -3.01
C LYS A 411 -7.83 -11.92 -3.25
N ALA A 412 -6.59 -12.38 -3.11
CA ALA A 412 -6.34 -13.81 -3.01
C ALA A 412 -6.78 -14.30 -1.63
N PRO A 413 -7.64 -15.32 -1.52
CA PRO A 413 -7.43 -16.33 -0.52
C PRO A 413 -6.33 -17.23 -1.11
N ASP A 414 -5.07 -16.80 -1.08
CA ASP A 414 -3.99 -17.63 -1.60
C ASP A 414 -3.86 -18.82 -0.65
N ASN A 415 -4.52 -19.91 -1.04
CA ASN A 415 -4.32 -21.22 -0.46
C ASN A 415 -2.80 -21.47 -0.48
N PRO A 416 -2.12 -21.54 0.68
CA PRO A 416 -0.66 -21.62 0.71
C PRO A 416 -0.14 -22.93 0.10
N PHE A 417 -1.00 -23.95 -0.02
CA PHE A 417 -0.69 -25.23 -0.65
C PHE A 417 -1.09 -25.29 -2.13
N HIS A 418 -1.67 -24.23 -2.71
CA HIS A 418 -2.05 -24.21 -4.11
C HIS A 418 -0.81 -24.40 -5.01
N GLY A 419 -0.83 -25.43 -5.85
CA GLY A 419 0.28 -25.69 -6.76
C GLY A 419 1.46 -26.42 -6.14
N ILE A 420 1.41 -26.82 -4.87
CA ILE A 420 2.53 -27.52 -4.22
C ILE A 420 2.77 -28.92 -4.82
N VAL A 421 1.72 -29.58 -5.31
CA VAL A 421 1.75 -30.83 -6.07
C VAL A 421 1.22 -30.61 -7.49
N SER A 422 0.08 -29.93 -7.65
CA SER A 422 -0.67 -29.84 -8.91
C SER A 422 0.12 -29.25 -10.08
N LYS A 423 1.13 -28.40 -9.82
CA LYS A 423 2.05 -27.89 -10.85
C LYS A 423 2.81 -28.98 -11.61
N CYS A 424 2.97 -30.20 -11.06
CA CYS A 424 3.63 -31.29 -11.80
C CYS A 424 2.85 -31.78 -13.02
N PHE A 425 1.54 -31.48 -13.11
CA PHE A 425 0.70 -31.89 -14.23
C PHE A 425 0.82 -30.94 -15.43
N GLU A 426 1.24 -29.68 -15.23
CA GLU A 426 1.30 -28.66 -16.29
C GLU A 426 2.06 -29.11 -17.54
N PRO A 427 3.26 -29.74 -17.45
CA PRO A 427 3.99 -30.20 -18.64
C PRO A 427 3.26 -31.28 -19.45
N HIS A 428 2.23 -31.92 -18.88
CA HIS A 428 1.45 -32.99 -19.51
C HIS A 428 0.07 -32.51 -19.97
N LEU A 429 -0.28 -31.23 -19.76
CA LEU A 429 -1.56 -30.66 -20.19
C LEU A 429 -1.70 -30.60 -21.72
N TYR A 430 -0.63 -30.82 -22.50
CA TYR A 430 -0.74 -30.96 -23.96
C TYR A 430 -1.74 -32.05 -24.37
N VAL A 431 -1.88 -33.14 -23.59
CA VAL A 431 -2.87 -34.21 -23.84
C VAL A 431 -4.30 -33.65 -23.79
N TYR A 432 -4.58 -32.74 -22.86
CA TYR A 432 -5.88 -32.06 -22.76
C TYR A 432 -6.10 -31.13 -23.96
N ILE A 433 -5.08 -30.37 -24.33
CA ILE A 433 -5.09 -29.41 -25.45
C ILE A 433 -5.32 -30.14 -26.79
N GLU A 434 -4.61 -31.23 -27.06
CA GLU A 434 -4.81 -32.07 -28.25
C GLU A 434 -6.22 -32.66 -28.33
N SER A 435 -6.79 -33.05 -27.20
CA SER A 435 -8.18 -33.49 -27.15
C SER A 435 -9.18 -32.37 -27.41
N GLN A 436 -8.91 -31.14 -26.95
CA GLN A 436 -9.76 -30.00 -27.28
C GLN A 436 -9.66 -29.66 -28.78
N ASP A 437 -8.46 -29.74 -29.37
CA ASP A 437 -8.26 -29.57 -30.81
C ASP A 437 -9.12 -30.56 -31.60
N LYS A 438 -9.01 -31.86 -31.28
CA LYS A 438 -9.80 -32.91 -31.94
C LYS A 438 -11.32 -32.69 -31.79
N ASN A 439 -11.79 -32.41 -30.57
CA ASN A 439 -13.22 -32.19 -30.32
C ASN A 439 -13.76 -30.97 -31.07
N LEU A 440 -12.98 -29.88 -31.16
CA LEU A 440 -13.35 -28.70 -31.93
C LEU A 440 -13.36 -28.95 -33.43
N GLY A 441 -12.42 -29.74 -33.94
CA GLY A 441 -12.45 -30.21 -35.33
C GLY A 441 -13.72 -30.98 -35.67
N GLU A 442 -14.07 -31.96 -34.84
CA GLU A 442 -15.32 -32.73 -34.99
C GLU A 442 -16.56 -31.84 -34.88
N LEU A 443 -16.53 -30.82 -34.01
CA LEU A 443 -17.63 -29.86 -33.85
C LEU A 443 -17.81 -28.99 -35.11
N ILE A 444 -16.72 -28.46 -35.68
CA ILE A 444 -16.77 -27.68 -36.93
C ILE A 444 -17.24 -28.54 -38.10
N ASP A 445 -16.74 -29.76 -38.25
CA ASP A 445 -17.15 -30.66 -39.34
C ASP A 445 -18.63 -31.04 -39.22
N ARG A 446 -19.13 -31.23 -37.99
CA ARG A 446 -20.55 -31.41 -37.71
C ARG A 446 -21.37 -30.18 -38.10
N PHE A 447 -20.94 -28.97 -37.74
CA PHE A 447 -21.64 -27.75 -38.14
C PHE A 447 -21.70 -27.59 -39.67
N VAL A 448 -20.63 -27.95 -40.39
CA VAL A 448 -20.62 -27.95 -41.86
C VAL A 448 -21.62 -28.97 -42.42
N ALA A 449 -21.70 -30.17 -41.84
CA ALA A 449 -22.64 -31.20 -42.26
C ALA A 449 -24.09 -30.80 -41.99
N ASP A 450 -24.37 -30.28 -40.79
CA ASP A 450 -25.70 -29.82 -40.37
C ASP A 450 -26.17 -28.66 -41.25
N PHE A 451 -25.28 -27.72 -41.57
CA PHE A 451 -25.58 -26.61 -42.49
C PHE A 451 -25.94 -27.09 -43.90
N LYS A 452 -25.21 -28.07 -44.44
CA LYS A 452 -25.51 -28.69 -45.75
C LYS A 452 -26.83 -29.46 -45.75
N ALA A 453 -27.18 -30.10 -44.63
CA ALA A 453 -28.38 -30.93 -44.51
C ALA A 453 -29.66 -30.10 -44.30
N GLN A 454 -29.57 -29.01 -43.53
CA GLN A 454 -30.72 -28.16 -43.20
C GLN A 454 -31.04 -27.11 -44.28
N GLY A 455 -30.07 -26.78 -45.14
CA GLY A 455 -30.21 -25.75 -46.17
C GLY A 455 -30.23 -24.32 -45.57
N PRO A 456 -30.30 -23.27 -46.41
CA PRO A 456 -30.40 -21.89 -45.94
C PRO A 456 -31.62 -21.72 -45.02
N PRO A 457 -31.55 -20.86 -43.97
CA PRO A 457 -32.64 -20.69 -43.02
C PRO A 457 -33.93 -20.30 -43.74
N LYS A 458 -35.04 -21.01 -43.45
CA LYS A 458 -36.33 -20.73 -44.09
C LYS A 458 -36.81 -19.31 -43.77
N PRO A 459 -37.37 -18.57 -44.73
CA PRO A 459 -37.78 -17.17 -44.57
C PRO A 459 -39.07 -16.96 -43.74
N ASN A 460 -39.47 -17.93 -42.91
CA ASN A 460 -40.78 -17.94 -42.24
C ASN A 460 -40.79 -17.26 -40.85
N THR A 461 -39.72 -16.57 -40.48
CA THR A 461 -39.69 -15.69 -39.30
C THR A 461 -39.54 -14.27 -39.81
N ASP A 462 -40.43 -13.36 -39.38
CA ASP A 462 -40.38 -11.90 -39.64
C ASP A 462 -39.08 -11.21 -39.16
N GLU A 463 -38.10 -11.99 -38.69
CA GLU A 463 -36.75 -11.59 -38.30
C GLU A 463 -35.76 -12.05 -39.38
N GLY A 464 -35.64 -11.28 -40.47
CA GLY A 464 -34.46 -11.39 -41.33
C GLY A 464 -33.21 -10.95 -40.54
N GLY A 465 -32.25 -11.86 -40.31
CA GLY A 465 -31.02 -11.56 -39.56
C GLY A 465 -30.79 -12.39 -38.29
N ALA A 466 -31.32 -13.61 -38.20
CA ALA A 466 -31.06 -14.49 -37.06
C ALA A 466 -29.62 -15.05 -37.11
N VAL A 467 -28.92 -14.98 -35.97
CA VAL A 467 -27.59 -15.58 -35.81
C VAL A 467 -27.68 -17.10 -35.91
N LEU A 468 -26.77 -17.72 -36.67
CA LEU A 468 -26.70 -19.16 -36.82
C LEU A 468 -26.48 -19.83 -35.44
N PRO A 469 -27.30 -20.83 -35.06
CA PRO A 469 -27.14 -21.57 -33.80
C PRO A 469 -25.73 -22.15 -33.60
N SER A 470 -25.04 -22.49 -34.69
CA SER A 470 -23.67 -23.00 -34.68
C SER A 470 -22.65 -22.02 -34.07
N CYS A 471 -22.82 -20.68 -34.22
CA CYS A 471 -21.91 -19.72 -33.58
C CYS A 471 -22.14 -19.70 -32.06
N ALA A 472 -23.39 -19.75 -31.60
CA ALA A 472 -23.71 -19.80 -30.18
C ALA A 472 -23.12 -21.05 -29.51
N ASP A 473 -23.30 -22.23 -30.12
CA ASP A 473 -22.74 -23.49 -29.61
C ASP A 473 -21.20 -23.48 -29.55
N LEU A 474 -20.54 -22.88 -30.56
CA LEU A 474 -19.08 -22.73 -30.58
C LEU A 474 -18.56 -21.90 -29.40
N PHE A 475 -19.15 -20.72 -29.16
CA PHE A 475 -18.71 -19.84 -28.08
C PHE A 475 -19.08 -20.38 -26.69
N VAL A 476 -20.18 -21.11 -26.55
CA VAL A 476 -20.49 -21.87 -25.32
C VAL A 476 -19.41 -22.93 -25.06
N TYR A 477 -18.97 -23.64 -26.09
CA TYR A 477 -17.89 -24.61 -25.98
C TYR A 477 -16.55 -23.96 -25.60
N TYR A 478 -16.19 -22.83 -26.21
CA TYR A 478 -14.99 -22.06 -25.85
C TYR A 478 -15.03 -21.58 -24.40
N LYS A 479 -16.17 -21.05 -23.94
CA LYS A 479 -16.36 -20.66 -22.55
C LYS A 479 -16.14 -21.85 -21.61
N LYS A 480 -16.67 -23.02 -21.94
CA LYS A 480 -16.47 -24.25 -21.14
C LYS A 480 -15.01 -24.67 -21.08
N CYS A 481 -14.31 -24.66 -22.21
CA CYS A 481 -12.89 -25.00 -22.29
C CYS A 481 -12.01 -24.01 -21.54
N MET A 482 -12.28 -22.70 -21.68
CA MET A 482 -11.56 -21.65 -20.96
C MET A 482 -11.73 -21.78 -19.45
N VAL A 483 -12.97 -21.93 -18.96
CA VAL A 483 -13.23 -22.11 -17.52
C VAL A 483 -12.51 -23.35 -17.01
N GLN A 484 -12.61 -24.48 -17.72
CA GLN A 484 -11.94 -25.71 -17.33
C GLN A 484 -10.42 -25.54 -17.31
N CYS A 485 -9.82 -24.99 -18.38
CA CYS A 485 -8.37 -24.79 -18.45
C CYS A 485 -7.87 -23.84 -17.36
N SER A 486 -8.63 -22.80 -17.02
CA SER A 486 -8.25 -21.84 -15.96
C SER A 486 -8.20 -22.49 -14.57
N GLN A 487 -8.94 -23.58 -14.36
CA GLN A 487 -8.88 -24.37 -13.13
C GLN A 487 -7.68 -25.34 -13.11
N LEU A 488 -7.13 -25.68 -14.29
CA LEU A 488 -6.00 -26.60 -14.43
C LEU A 488 -4.66 -25.85 -14.44
N SER A 489 -4.60 -24.70 -15.10
CA SER A 489 -3.38 -23.90 -15.28
C SER A 489 -3.71 -22.48 -15.78
N THR A 490 -2.94 -21.49 -15.31
CA THR A 490 -2.96 -20.09 -15.80
C THR A 490 -1.74 -19.74 -16.67
N GLY A 491 -0.81 -20.69 -16.86
CA GLY A 491 0.42 -20.54 -17.64
C GLY A 491 0.32 -20.93 -19.13
N GLU A 492 1.41 -21.48 -19.69
CA GLU A 492 1.56 -21.85 -21.11
C GLU A 492 0.40 -22.69 -21.72
N PRO A 493 -0.22 -23.67 -21.02
CA PRO A 493 -1.37 -24.41 -21.56
C PRO A 493 -2.55 -23.51 -21.97
N MET A 494 -2.75 -22.38 -21.29
CA MET A 494 -3.80 -21.42 -21.63
C MET A 494 -3.50 -20.67 -22.94
N ILE A 495 -2.22 -20.42 -23.22
CA ILE A 495 -1.79 -19.85 -24.50
C ILE A 495 -2.01 -20.86 -25.63
N ALA A 496 -1.65 -22.13 -25.41
CA ALA A 496 -1.89 -23.19 -26.38
C ALA A 496 -3.39 -23.36 -26.68
N LEU A 497 -4.26 -23.27 -25.67
CA LEU A 497 -5.72 -23.28 -25.85
C LEU A 497 -6.20 -22.08 -26.68
N THR A 498 -5.63 -20.89 -26.43
CA THR A 498 -5.94 -19.67 -27.21
C THR A 498 -5.58 -19.86 -28.69
N THR A 499 -4.44 -20.48 -28.99
CA THR A 499 -4.04 -20.82 -30.37
C THR A 499 -5.02 -21.77 -31.06
N ILE A 500 -5.60 -22.73 -30.32
CA ILE A 500 -6.66 -23.59 -30.84
C ILE A 500 -7.92 -22.79 -31.15
N PHE A 501 -8.33 -21.88 -30.24
CA PHE A 501 -9.49 -21.02 -30.50
C PHE A 501 -9.29 -20.15 -31.74
N GLN A 502 -8.10 -19.57 -31.92
CA GLN A 502 -7.74 -18.81 -33.12
C GLN A 502 -7.92 -19.67 -34.39
N LYS A 503 -7.34 -20.87 -34.42
CA LYS A 503 -7.45 -21.82 -35.53
C LYS A 503 -8.92 -22.09 -35.89
N TYR A 504 -9.74 -22.43 -34.91
CA TYR A 504 -11.13 -22.81 -35.18
C TYR A 504 -12.08 -21.63 -35.42
N LEU A 505 -11.76 -20.41 -34.95
CA LEU A 505 -12.47 -19.20 -35.39
C LEU A 505 -12.23 -18.92 -36.88
N ARG A 506 -10.98 -19.08 -37.35
CA ARG A 506 -10.66 -18.96 -38.78
C ARG A 506 -11.32 -20.05 -39.61
N GLU A 507 -11.31 -21.30 -39.14
CA GLU A 507 -12.00 -22.39 -39.83
C GLU A 507 -13.51 -22.17 -39.87
N TYR A 508 -14.12 -21.67 -38.79
CA TYR A 508 -15.54 -21.33 -38.76
C TYR A 508 -15.87 -20.22 -39.78
N ALA A 509 -15.08 -19.13 -39.77
CA ALA A 509 -15.25 -18.03 -40.71
C ALA A 509 -15.10 -18.50 -42.17
N TRP A 510 -14.11 -19.36 -42.45
CA TRP A 510 -13.86 -19.82 -43.81
C TRP A 510 -14.83 -20.91 -44.29
N LYS A 511 -15.06 -21.98 -43.52
CA LYS A 511 -15.87 -23.14 -43.94
C LYS A 511 -17.37 -22.87 -43.88
N ILE A 512 -17.85 -22.06 -42.92
CA ILE A 512 -19.28 -21.87 -42.66
C ILE A 512 -19.77 -20.52 -43.16
N LEU A 513 -19.03 -19.44 -42.91
CA LEU A 513 -19.48 -18.11 -43.34
C LEU A 513 -19.06 -17.84 -44.80
N SER A 514 -17.78 -17.63 -45.07
CA SER A 514 -17.29 -17.29 -46.42
C SER A 514 -17.51 -18.39 -47.45
N GLY A 515 -17.38 -19.67 -47.05
CA GLY A 515 -17.55 -20.82 -47.93
C GLY A 515 -18.98 -20.99 -48.47
N ASN A 516 -19.98 -20.43 -47.79
CA ASN A 516 -21.38 -20.48 -48.18
C ASN A 516 -21.92 -19.14 -48.72
N LEU A 517 -21.09 -18.10 -48.81
CA LEU A 517 -21.46 -16.87 -49.51
C LEU A 517 -21.60 -17.16 -51.01
N PRO A 518 -22.64 -16.64 -51.68
CA PRO A 518 -22.79 -16.76 -53.13
C PRO A 518 -21.55 -16.19 -53.84
N LYS A 519 -20.90 -16.98 -54.70
CA LYS A 519 -19.77 -16.51 -55.49
C LYS A 519 -20.29 -15.67 -56.64
N THR A 520 -19.88 -14.41 -56.74
CA THR A 520 -20.19 -13.58 -57.90
C THR A 520 -19.52 -14.19 -59.13
N THR A 521 -20.28 -14.76 -60.04
CA THR A 521 -19.75 -15.15 -61.36
C THR A 521 -19.69 -13.91 -62.23
N THR A 522 -18.72 -13.04 -61.97
CA THR A 522 -18.16 -12.14 -62.98
C THR A 522 -16.68 -12.43 -63.08
N SER A 523 -16.36 -13.21 -64.11
CA SER A 523 -15.00 -13.51 -64.56
C SER A 523 -14.08 -12.29 -64.49
N SER A 524 -12.92 -12.51 -63.90
CA SER A 524 -11.66 -11.78 -64.09
C SER A 524 -11.28 -11.68 -65.58
N GLY A 525 -11.92 -10.77 -66.31
CA GLY A 525 -11.60 -10.42 -67.69
C GLY A 525 -11.42 -8.92 -67.81
N GLY A 526 -10.20 -8.48 -68.10
CA GLY A 526 -9.84 -7.07 -68.22
C GLY A 526 -10.78 -6.28 -69.14
N LEU A 527 -10.94 -5.00 -68.80
CA LEU A 527 -11.60 -3.99 -69.61
C LEU A 527 -11.01 -3.98 -71.02
N THR A 528 -11.65 -4.67 -71.96
CA THR A 528 -11.36 -4.55 -73.38
C THR A 528 -12.59 -3.99 -74.08
N ILE A 529 -12.34 -3.01 -74.94
CA ILE A 529 -13.33 -2.16 -75.64
C ILE A 529 -14.33 -2.98 -76.49
N SER A 530 -14.08 -4.27 -76.73
CA SER A 530 -14.97 -5.16 -77.48
C SER A 530 -16.27 -5.57 -76.76
N SER A 531 -16.40 -5.39 -75.45
CA SER A 531 -17.64 -5.71 -74.72
C SER A 531 -18.74 -4.64 -74.83
N LEU A 532 -18.41 -3.44 -75.30
CA LEU A 532 -19.36 -2.32 -75.47
C LEU A 532 -20.19 -2.38 -76.77
N LEU A 533 -19.86 -3.28 -77.71
CA LEU A 533 -20.48 -3.32 -79.05
C LEU A 533 -21.25 -4.60 -79.38
N LYS A 534 -21.61 -5.40 -78.38
CA LYS A 534 -22.61 -6.47 -78.55
C LYS A 534 -23.88 -6.09 -77.82
N GLU A 535 -24.81 -5.49 -78.56
CA GLU A 535 -26.23 -5.58 -78.23
C GLU A 535 -26.56 -7.06 -78.03
N LYS A 536 -26.74 -7.46 -76.77
CA LYS A 536 -27.20 -8.78 -76.39
C LYS A 536 -28.54 -8.56 -75.71
N GLU A 537 -29.59 -8.64 -76.52
CA GLU A 537 -30.94 -8.96 -76.05
C GLU A 537 -30.84 -10.21 -75.16
N GLY A 538 -31.45 -10.14 -73.97
CA GLY A 538 -31.63 -11.28 -73.07
C GLY A 538 -30.35 -11.79 -72.40
N SER A 539 -29.98 -11.18 -71.27
CA SER A 539 -29.22 -11.88 -70.23
C SER A 539 -29.87 -11.53 -68.90
N GLU A 540 -30.49 -12.54 -68.28
CA GLU A 540 -31.04 -12.47 -66.94
C GLU A 540 -30.02 -11.84 -66.00
N VAL A 541 -30.34 -10.66 -65.48
CA VAL A 541 -29.64 -10.08 -64.33
C VAL A 541 -29.95 -11.04 -63.19
N ALA A 542 -28.95 -11.79 -62.73
CA ALA A 542 -29.11 -12.69 -61.60
C ALA A 542 -29.52 -11.87 -60.38
N LYS A 543 -30.82 -11.78 -60.13
CA LYS A 543 -31.38 -11.35 -58.85
C LYS A 543 -31.07 -12.49 -57.88
N PHE A 544 -30.42 -12.21 -56.76
CA PHE A 544 -30.32 -13.24 -55.73
C PHE A 544 -31.72 -13.70 -55.35
N THR A 545 -31.90 -15.01 -55.17
CA THR A 545 -33.17 -15.55 -54.69
C THR A 545 -33.43 -15.03 -53.27
N LEU A 546 -34.70 -14.97 -52.87
CA LEU A 546 -35.07 -14.56 -51.50
C LEU A 546 -34.36 -15.41 -50.43
N GLU A 547 -34.10 -16.69 -50.74
CA GLU A 547 -33.37 -17.63 -49.90
C GLU A 547 -31.88 -17.28 -49.78
N GLU A 548 -31.24 -16.86 -50.87
CA GLU A 548 -29.85 -16.40 -50.89
C GLU A 548 -29.68 -15.06 -50.15
N LEU A 549 -30.62 -14.12 -50.31
CA LEU A 549 -30.62 -12.86 -49.56
C LEU A 549 -30.79 -13.10 -48.06
N CYS A 550 -31.72 -13.99 -47.66
CA CYS A 550 -31.88 -14.38 -46.26
C CYS A 550 -30.59 -15.02 -45.72
N LEU A 551 -29.94 -15.86 -46.51
CA LEU A 551 -28.67 -16.47 -46.14
C LEU A 551 -27.55 -15.44 -45.94
N ILE A 552 -27.39 -14.48 -46.86
CA ILE A 552 -26.37 -13.42 -46.74
C ILE A 552 -26.63 -12.58 -45.48
N CYS A 553 -27.88 -12.22 -45.19
CA CYS A 553 -28.25 -11.49 -43.98
C CYS A 553 -27.95 -12.30 -42.70
N ASN A 554 -28.26 -13.60 -42.66
CA ASN A 554 -27.96 -14.44 -41.50
C ASN A 554 -26.44 -14.62 -41.31
N ILE A 555 -25.67 -14.74 -42.40
CA ILE A 555 -24.20 -14.78 -42.34
C ILE A 555 -23.64 -13.45 -41.84
N LEU A 556 -24.17 -12.32 -42.30
CA LEU A 556 -23.79 -10.97 -41.86
C LEU A 556 -24.01 -10.82 -40.34
N SER A 557 -25.24 -11.07 -39.87
CA SER A 557 -25.57 -11.00 -38.44
C SER A 557 -24.74 -11.98 -37.60
N THR A 558 -24.47 -13.17 -38.13
CA THR A 558 -23.58 -14.14 -37.45
C THR A 558 -22.14 -13.64 -37.40
N ALA A 559 -21.60 -13.05 -38.47
CA ALA A 559 -20.23 -12.53 -38.50
C ALA A 559 -20.06 -11.34 -37.54
N GLU A 560 -21.03 -10.43 -37.47
CA GLU A 560 -21.07 -9.34 -36.49
C GLU A 560 -21.09 -9.88 -35.05
N TYR A 561 -21.95 -10.88 -34.79
CA TYR A 561 -22.02 -11.52 -33.48
C TYR A 561 -20.71 -12.22 -33.11
N CYS A 562 -20.13 -13.00 -34.02
CA CYS A 562 -18.88 -13.70 -33.76
C CYS A 562 -17.70 -12.70 -33.60
N LEU A 563 -17.70 -11.55 -34.27
CA LEU A 563 -16.71 -10.47 -34.06
C LEU A 563 -16.81 -9.88 -32.64
N ALA A 564 -18.00 -9.45 -32.23
CA ALA A 564 -18.23 -8.88 -30.90
C ALA A 564 -17.92 -9.90 -29.79
N THR A 565 -18.28 -11.16 -29.98
CA THR A 565 -18.05 -12.23 -28.99
C THR A 565 -16.57 -12.66 -28.95
N THR A 566 -15.84 -12.58 -30.06
CA THR A 566 -14.39 -12.82 -30.09
C THR A 566 -13.64 -11.77 -29.26
N GLN A 567 -14.05 -10.50 -29.34
CA GLN A 567 -13.48 -9.43 -28.51
C GLN A 567 -13.70 -9.71 -27.01
N GLN A 568 -14.93 -10.07 -26.61
CA GLN A 568 -15.23 -10.43 -25.23
C GLN A 568 -14.45 -11.66 -24.76
N LEU A 569 -14.25 -12.65 -25.64
CA LEU A 569 -13.44 -13.83 -25.34
C LEU A 569 -11.97 -13.45 -25.10
N GLU A 570 -11.39 -12.54 -25.89
CA GLU A 570 -10.02 -12.06 -25.69
C GLU A 570 -9.84 -11.40 -24.33
N GLU A 571 -10.76 -10.51 -23.96
CA GLU A 571 -10.76 -9.85 -22.64
C GLU A 571 -10.84 -10.88 -21.51
N LYS A 572 -11.74 -11.87 -21.63
CA LYS A 572 -11.91 -12.92 -20.63
C LYS A 572 -10.71 -13.86 -20.53
N LEU A 573 -10.01 -14.14 -21.64
CA LEU A 573 -8.77 -14.90 -21.63
C LEU A 573 -7.67 -14.11 -20.90
N LYS A 574 -7.51 -12.81 -21.19
CA LYS A 574 -6.53 -11.94 -20.53
C LYS A 574 -6.78 -11.81 -19.02
N GLU A 575 -8.03 -11.80 -18.57
CA GLU A 575 -8.39 -11.82 -17.14
C GLU A 575 -7.95 -13.10 -16.40
N LYS A 576 -7.78 -14.22 -17.11
CA LYS A 576 -7.56 -15.56 -16.53
C LYS A 576 -6.13 -16.07 -16.63
N VAL A 577 -5.26 -15.32 -17.29
CA VAL A 577 -3.88 -15.73 -17.60
C VAL A 577 -2.90 -15.01 -16.69
N ASP A 578 -1.77 -15.66 -16.42
CA ASP A 578 -0.70 -15.04 -15.65
C ASP A 578 -0.26 -13.70 -16.26
N VAL A 579 0.00 -12.70 -15.41
CA VAL A 579 0.30 -11.31 -15.82
C VAL A 579 1.44 -11.23 -16.86
N SER A 580 2.40 -12.13 -16.79
CA SER A 580 3.55 -12.20 -17.71
C SER A 580 3.19 -12.67 -19.13
N LEU A 581 2.06 -13.35 -19.31
CA LEU A 581 1.64 -13.97 -20.57
C LEU A 581 0.47 -13.24 -21.24
N ILE A 582 -0.09 -12.20 -20.62
CA ILE A 582 -1.24 -11.43 -21.13
C ILE A 582 -0.96 -10.87 -22.54
N GLU A 583 0.24 -10.37 -22.80
CA GLU A 583 0.61 -9.79 -24.11
C GLU A 583 0.63 -10.82 -25.25
N ARG A 584 0.75 -12.12 -24.94
CA ARG A 584 0.74 -13.18 -25.95
C ARG A 584 -0.67 -13.55 -26.44
N ILE A 585 -1.71 -13.03 -25.80
CA ILE A 585 -3.10 -13.26 -26.18
C ILE A 585 -3.54 -12.13 -27.10
N ASN A 586 -3.75 -12.46 -28.37
CA ASN A 586 -4.18 -11.53 -29.40
C ASN A 586 -5.11 -12.26 -30.37
N LEU A 587 -6.38 -11.82 -30.47
CA LEU A 587 -7.38 -12.38 -31.39
C LEU A 587 -7.74 -11.38 -32.51
N THR A 588 -6.94 -10.33 -32.71
CA THR A 588 -7.19 -9.29 -33.72
C THR A 588 -7.24 -9.87 -35.14
N GLY A 589 -6.40 -10.85 -35.47
CA GLY A 589 -6.42 -11.47 -36.80
C GLY A 589 -7.73 -12.22 -37.10
N GLU A 590 -8.36 -12.83 -36.10
CA GLU A 590 -9.66 -13.47 -36.21
C GLU A 590 -10.77 -12.42 -36.33
N MET A 591 -10.69 -11.32 -35.58
CA MET A 591 -11.61 -10.19 -35.69
C MET A 591 -11.56 -9.57 -37.09
N ASP A 592 -10.37 -9.37 -37.66
CA ASP A 592 -10.19 -8.88 -39.03
C ASP A 592 -10.78 -9.84 -40.07
N THR A 593 -10.68 -11.15 -39.82
CA THR A 593 -11.29 -12.18 -40.67
C THR A 593 -12.82 -12.02 -40.67
N PHE A 594 -13.46 -11.89 -39.50
CA PHE A 594 -14.91 -11.66 -39.42
C PHE A 594 -15.30 -10.31 -40.04
N SER A 595 -14.52 -9.25 -39.85
CA SER A 595 -14.73 -7.94 -40.50
C SER A 595 -14.68 -8.04 -42.03
N THR A 596 -13.81 -8.89 -42.57
CA THR A 596 -13.73 -9.19 -44.00
C THR A 596 -14.99 -9.92 -44.50
N VAL A 597 -15.52 -10.86 -43.71
CA VAL A 597 -16.81 -11.54 -44.02
C VAL A 597 -17.96 -10.54 -44.02
N ILE A 598 -18.05 -9.68 -43.00
CA ILE A 598 -19.05 -8.61 -42.89
C ILE A 598 -19.01 -7.72 -44.14
N SER A 599 -17.82 -7.23 -44.48
CA SER A 599 -17.61 -6.37 -45.66
C SER A 599 -18.03 -7.06 -46.96
N SER A 600 -17.69 -8.35 -47.12
CA SER A 600 -18.07 -9.15 -48.28
C SER A 600 -19.59 -9.33 -48.38
N SER A 601 -20.26 -9.64 -47.27
CA SER A 601 -21.72 -9.75 -47.20
C SER A 601 -22.42 -8.45 -47.55
N ILE A 602 -21.94 -7.31 -47.01
CA ILE A 602 -22.47 -5.98 -47.33
C ILE A 602 -22.28 -5.67 -48.82
N GLN A 603 -21.10 -5.94 -49.39
CA GLN A 603 -20.86 -5.73 -50.82
C GLN A 603 -21.81 -6.53 -51.71
N LEU A 604 -22.12 -7.77 -51.36
CA LEU A 604 -23.10 -8.59 -52.09
C LEU A 604 -24.52 -8.00 -52.01
N LEU A 605 -24.95 -7.53 -50.84
CA LEU A 605 -26.25 -6.90 -50.66
C LEU A 605 -26.35 -5.56 -51.42
N VAL A 606 -25.29 -4.75 -51.40
CA VAL A 606 -25.22 -3.50 -52.17
C VAL A 606 -25.24 -3.79 -53.67
N GLN A 607 -24.49 -4.80 -54.13
CA GLN A 607 -24.48 -5.21 -55.54
C GLN A 607 -25.86 -5.66 -56.02
N ASP A 608 -26.61 -6.40 -55.20
CA ASP A 608 -27.99 -6.78 -55.52
C ASP A 608 -28.91 -5.56 -55.63
N LEU A 609 -28.79 -4.63 -54.69
CA LEU A 609 -29.57 -3.40 -54.68
C LEU A 609 -29.26 -2.52 -55.90
N ASP A 610 -27.99 -2.35 -56.24
CA ASP A 610 -27.54 -1.61 -57.42
C ASP A 610 -28.07 -2.27 -58.70
N ALA A 611 -27.95 -3.60 -58.81
CA ALA A 611 -28.47 -4.37 -59.95
C ALA A 611 -30.01 -4.31 -60.06
N ALA A 612 -30.72 -4.21 -58.93
CA ALA A 612 -32.17 -4.02 -58.90
C ALA A 612 -32.59 -2.60 -59.33
N CYS A 613 -31.79 -1.58 -59.00
CA CYS A 613 -32.04 -0.18 -59.35
C CYS A 613 -31.64 0.15 -60.80
N ASP A 614 -30.62 -0.53 -61.34
CA ASP A 614 -30.01 -0.27 -62.66
C ASP A 614 -31.02 -0.22 -63.83
N PRO A 615 -31.99 -1.16 -63.97
CA PRO A 615 -32.98 -1.10 -65.03
C PRO A 615 -33.86 0.16 -64.97
N ALA A 616 -34.28 0.55 -63.76
CA ALA A 616 -35.11 1.74 -63.55
C ALA A 616 -34.32 3.04 -63.78
N LEU A 617 -33.06 3.09 -63.31
CA LEU A 617 -32.14 4.21 -63.53
C LEU A 617 -31.78 4.36 -65.01
N THR A 618 -31.55 3.26 -65.71
CA THR A 618 -31.29 3.25 -67.17
C THR A 618 -32.51 3.69 -67.95
N ALA A 619 -33.72 3.25 -67.57
CA ALA A 619 -34.97 3.70 -68.18
C ALA A 619 -35.20 5.20 -67.97
N MET A 620 -34.95 5.71 -66.76
CA MET A 620 -35.03 7.15 -66.47
C MET A 620 -34.02 7.96 -67.28
N SER A 621 -32.77 7.48 -67.41
CA SER A 621 -31.73 8.13 -68.23
C SER A 621 -32.12 8.21 -69.71
N LYS A 622 -32.65 7.12 -70.28
CA LYS A 622 -33.15 7.07 -71.67
C LYS A 622 -34.35 8.00 -71.89
N LEU A 623 -35.29 8.08 -70.94
CA LEU A 623 -36.40 9.05 -70.98
C LEU A 623 -35.92 10.50 -70.97
N LEU A 624 -34.88 10.80 -70.17
CA LEU A 624 -34.30 12.13 -70.08
C LEU A 624 -33.58 12.52 -71.39
N GLN A 625 -32.91 11.56 -72.04
CA GLN A 625 -32.33 11.76 -73.38
C GLN A 625 -33.42 11.95 -74.45
N ALA A 626 -34.50 11.17 -74.42
CA ALA A 626 -35.63 11.32 -75.33
C ALA A 626 -36.32 12.69 -75.17
N HIS A 627 -36.53 13.15 -73.93
CA HIS A 627 -37.10 14.46 -73.65
C HIS A 627 -36.20 15.61 -74.11
N ARG A 628 -34.87 15.48 -73.97
CA ARG A 628 -33.91 16.45 -74.56
C ARG A 628 -33.99 16.48 -76.08
N SER A 629 -34.05 15.32 -76.74
CA SER A 629 -34.19 15.21 -78.19
C SER A 629 -35.49 15.87 -78.71
N VAL A 630 -36.62 15.66 -78.02
CA VAL A 630 -37.91 16.31 -78.37
C VAL A 630 -37.83 17.83 -78.17
N LYS A 631 -37.19 18.30 -77.10
CA LYS A 631 -36.97 19.74 -76.85
C LYS A 631 -36.06 20.39 -77.91
N ASP A 632 -35.05 19.67 -78.38
CA ASP A 632 -34.18 20.12 -79.47
C ASP A 632 -34.89 20.10 -80.83
N GLN A 633 -35.80 19.15 -81.08
CA GLN A 633 -36.67 19.16 -82.27
C GLN A 633 -37.68 20.32 -82.26
N LEU A 634 -38.31 20.62 -81.11
CA LEU A 634 -39.20 21.78 -80.95
C LEU A 634 -38.46 23.11 -81.18
N ARG A 635 -37.25 23.26 -80.64
CA ARG A 635 -36.37 24.43 -80.91
C ARG A 635 -35.99 24.58 -82.38
N ARG A 636 -35.94 23.50 -83.16
CA ARG A 636 -35.70 23.55 -84.61
C ARG A 636 -36.94 23.97 -85.41
N MET A 637 -38.16 23.68 -84.91
CA MET A 637 -39.41 24.11 -85.55
C MET A 637 -39.76 25.59 -85.29
N GLU A 638 -39.30 26.18 -84.19
CA GLU A 638 -39.51 27.61 -83.87
C GLU A 638 -38.56 28.60 -84.58
N ARG A 639 -37.63 28.12 -85.42
CA ARG A 639 -36.81 29.03 -86.25
C ARG A 639 -37.58 29.41 -87.52
N PRO A 640 -37.93 30.69 -87.76
CA PRO A 640 -38.47 31.13 -89.03
C PRO A 640 -37.43 30.91 -90.14
N ARG A 641 -37.86 30.31 -91.27
CA ARG A 641 -37.03 30.16 -92.46
C ARG A 641 -36.65 31.55 -93.00
N SER A 642 -35.41 31.94 -92.80
CA SER A 642 -34.81 33.08 -93.51
C SER A 642 -34.48 32.66 -94.95
N SER A 643 -35.16 33.27 -95.92
CA SER A 643 -34.67 33.51 -97.27
C SER A 643 -34.80 35.00 -97.54
#